data_AF-A0A2M8X0A4-F1
#
_entry.id   AF-A0A2M8X0A4-F1
#
_cell.length_a   1.000
_cell.length_b   1.000
_cell.length_c   1.000
_cell.angle_alpha   90.00
_cell.angle_beta   90.00
_cell.angle_gamma   90.00
#
_symmetry.space_group_name_H-M   'P 1'
#
loop_
_entity.id
_entity.type
_entity.pdbx_description
1 polymer ?
#
loop_
_entity_poly.entity_id
_entity_poly.type
_entity_poly.pdbx_seq_one_letter_code
_entity_poly.pdbx_strand_id
1 'polypeptide(L)'
;MQNIAHSRRLRRRLEWMVLSIALLGLVAWLSTPESLDRVNHLVQDTGLRLLSRPPHPDIVIVAIDDPSIAAIGRWPWRRALHAELISRISEHNPKVIGMDVLFNEADLDYPEDDLLLTDAIRRSGRIVLPVLRRGYGAHSNTTDLPWPAFAQVAADLGHVHVAPGGDGVVRSLYLHEGPATAPWPHFSMALQCVANARQSGPAPCTRAQASVPNGSPWERTGPTLIAYASGPSQFTTYSYIDVLRGTVPADAFRGKYVLVGAAASGLGDMFATPVSQQSRLMPGVEVVAHVLDARLSGEQIAPASLAVNMLFNLVPVACALLALLLVGPLAALLTSAGLAIATLLLSVSLPGWLGLQFAPAAAILGLVLAYPLWSWRRLSAAAHFLRLEMENLQREGLSMRMRKRSGDSADFLERRINAVERASRQLRDLHHFVSKSLQQLPSPSIVCDPEGVVLLANMAAREHLGGATQPSLQGQSVVDLLADLMRVGTHQPLLTRELLHHRSIPEQSEGCDAQGRSLLVQCKPFTDLANAGWLLTLVDLTDMRRALQQRDQAMNFISHDIRAPNASILTLLEMQRAYPGRMSDEELMLRIERYAQASLGMAENFVQLASAQAQEYRFAPMDLVAVLAETADDLWALARDRNVDVRTAAIPDTAPFLGDRALLSRALANVLNNAIKFSPDGGTVECSLTARGPHWVVSVRDQGPGIAPELQGQVFAPYQRLHDRSHPSIEGVGLGLALVHTVVQRHGGALEVDSDVGRGAEFRLVLPQPKDTPQGGTPSG
;
A
#
# COMPACT_ATOMS: atom_id res chain seq x y z
N MET A 1 -1.71 20.17 20.95
CA MET A 1 -0.97 19.18 20.13
C MET A 1 0.43 18.82 20.67
N GLN A 2 1.19 19.72 21.29
CA GLN A 2 2.56 19.45 21.77
C GLN A 2 2.68 18.34 22.86
N ASN A 3 1.75 18.24 23.81
CA ASN A 3 1.77 17.20 24.85
C ASN A 3 1.57 15.76 24.33
N ILE A 4 0.87 15.58 23.20
CA ILE A 4 0.61 14.26 22.60
C ILE A 4 1.83 13.81 21.78
N ALA A 5 2.54 14.73 21.14
CA ALA A 5 3.78 14.43 20.42
C ALA A 5 4.91 14.03 21.39
N HIS A 6 4.96 14.63 22.57
CA HIS A 6 5.99 14.34 23.58
C HIS A 6 5.79 12.95 24.22
N SER A 7 4.56 12.59 24.59
CA SER A 7 4.24 11.27 25.17
C SER A 7 4.51 10.12 24.19
N ARG A 8 4.27 10.33 22.89
CA ARG A 8 4.56 9.34 21.83
C ARG A 8 6.06 9.13 21.61
N ARG A 9 6.88 10.19 21.68
CA ARG A 9 8.35 10.04 21.63
C ARG A 9 8.89 9.28 22.85
N LEU A 10 8.31 9.52 24.02
CA LEU A 10 8.71 8.84 25.27
C LEU A 10 8.42 7.34 25.21
N ARG A 11 7.21 6.96 24.75
CA ARG A 11 6.81 5.54 24.61
C ARG A 11 7.70 4.78 23.62
N ARG A 12 8.07 5.41 22.50
CA ARG A 12 9.01 4.82 21.53
C ARG A 12 10.42 4.63 22.11
N ARG A 13 10.89 5.53 22.98
CA ARG A 13 12.18 5.35 23.67
C ARG A 13 12.12 4.22 24.68
N LEU A 14 11.03 4.11 25.44
CA LEU A 14 10.80 3.01 26.39
C LEU A 14 10.79 1.64 25.71
N GLU A 15 10.03 1.48 24.63
CA GLU A 15 10.00 0.22 23.87
C GLU A 15 11.37 -0.14 23.29
N TRP A 16 12.19 0.86 22.92
CA TRP A 16 13.58 0.58 22.50
C TRP A 16 14.43 0.08 23.64
N MET A 17 14.35 0.75 24.79
CA MET A 17 15.12 0.38 25.96
C MET A 17 14.78 -1.04 26.40
N VAL A 18 13.51 -1.44 26.36
CA VAL A 18 13.08 -2.81 26.65
C VAL A 18 13.71 -3.81 25.66
N LEU A 19 13.67 -3.53 24.34
CA LEU A 19 14.28 -4.42 23.34
C LEU A 19 15.80 -4.50 23.48
N SER A 20 16.47 -3.38 23.75
CA SER A 20 17.91 -3.33 23.99
C SER A 20 18.29 -4.13 25.23
N ILE A 21 17.55 -3.98 26.33
CA ILE A 21 17.77 -4.74 27.56
C ILE A 21 17.52 -6.23 27.32
N ALA A 22 16.46 -6.57 26.60
CA ALA A 22 16.16 -7.97 26.25
C ALA A 22 17.27 -8.59 25.38
N LEU A 23 17.79 -7.86 24.39
CA LEU A 23 18.88 -8.34 23.54
C LEU A 23 20.18 -8.50 24.31
N LEU A 24 20.54 -7.53 25.16
CA LEU A 24 21.73 -7.63 26.02
C LEU A 24 21.58 -8.78 27.04
N GLY A 25 20.38 -8.98 27.60
CA GLY A 25 20.07 -10.11 28.47
C GLY A 25 20.18 -11.46 27.76
N LEU A 26 19.73 -11.54 26.51
CA LEU A 26 19.89 -12.73 25.67
C LEU A 26 21.37 -13.03 25.40
N VAL A 27 22.16 -12.02 25.02
CA VAL A 27 23.60 -12.17 24.78
C VAL A 27 24.33 -12.59 26.06
N ALA A 28 23.99 -11.99 27.20
CA ALA A 28 24.54 -12.37 28.50
C ALA A 28 24.27 -13.84 28.83
N TRP A 29 23.02 -14.29 28.64
CA TRP A 29 22.61 -15.67 28.91
C TRP A 29 23.33 -16.67 27.98
N LEU A 30 23.49 -16.32 26.70
CA LEU A 30 24.22 -17.13 25.71
C LEU A 30 25.74 -17.00 25.79
N SER A 31 26.30 -16.14 26.65
CA SER A 31 27.75 -16.01 26.83
C SER A 31 28.36 -17.09 27.74
N THR A 32 27.56 -18.08 28.12
CA THR A 32 28.02 -19.25 28.89
C THR A 32 28.86 -20.18 28.02
N PRO A 33 29.84 -20.91 28.59
CA PRO A 33 30.81 -21.69 27.82
C PRO A 33 30.23 -22.84 26.99
N GLU A 34 29.03 -23.32 27.34
CA GLU A 34 28.32 -24.44 26.67
C GLU A 34 27.28 -23.96 25.63
N SER A 35 27.11 -22.64 25.50
CA SER A 35 26.15 -22.07 24.57
C SER A 35 26.81 -21.82 23.21
N LEU A 36 26.15 -22.28 22.15
CA LEU A 36 26.58 -22.08 20.75
C LEU A 36 27.95 -22.70 20.41
N ASP A 37 28.31 -23.80 21.08
CA ASP A 37 29.62 -24.47 20.96
C ASP A 37 30.06 -24.74 19.53
N ARG A 38 29.15 -25.15 18.65
CA ARG A 38 29.48 -25.40 17.23
C ARG A 38 30.09 -24.17 16.55
N VAL A 39 29.53 -22.99 16.81
CA VAL A 39 30.01 -21.73 16.22
C VAL A 39 31.29 -21.29 16.90
N ASN A 40 31.37 -21.39 18.22
CA ASN A 40 32.58 -21.05 18.98
C ASN A 40 33.77 -21.92 18.56
N HIS A 41 33.58 -23.23 18.47
CA HIS A 41 34.60 -24.18 18.01
C HIS A 41 35.00 -23.94 16.56
N LEU A 42 34.07 -23.59 15.66
CA LEU A 42 34.42 -23.25 14.28
C LEU A 42 35.38 -22.04 14.22
N VAL A 43 35.10 -20.99 15.00
CA VAL A 43 35.97 -19.79 15.06
C VAL A 43 37.31 -20.15 15.69
N GLN A 44 37.29 -20.91 16.78
CA GLN A 44 38.49 -21.38 17.48
C GLN A 44 39.41 -22.21 16.57
N ASP A 45 38.86 -23.24 15.91
CA ASP A 45 39.62 -24.14 15.04
C ASP A 45 40.18 -23.40 13.83
N THR A 46 39.41 -22.43 13.30
CA THR A 46 39.87 -21.56 12.22
C THR A 46 41.01 -20.65 12.67
N GLY A 47 40.90 -20.09 13.88
CA GLY A 47 41.96 -19.26 14.47
C GLY A 47 43.25 -20.04 14.69
N LEU A 48 43.16 -21.26 15.25
CA LEU A 48 44.29 -22.16 15.47
C LEU A 48 45.02 -22.51 14.16
N ARG A 49 44.27 -22.72 13.06
CA ARG A 49 44.85 -22.97 11.73
C ARG A 49 45.52 -21.73 11.11
N LEU A 50 44.91 -20.55 11.28
CA LEU A 50 45.42 -19.30 10.70
C LEU A 50 46.67 -18.78 11.42
N LEU A 51 46.73 -18.96 12.74
CA LEU A 51 47.81 -18.48 13.60
C LEU A 51 48.77 -19.60 14.01
N SER A 52 48.74 -20.73 13.32
CA SER A 52 49.59 -21.86 13.62
C SER A 52 51.06 -21.51 13.47
N ARG A 53 51.90 -22.12 14.32
CA ARG A 53 53.35 -21.92 14.35
C ARG A 53 54.09 -23.20 13.92
N PRO A 54 55.36 -23.08 13.49
CA PRO A 54 56.20 -24.25 13.30
C PRO A 54 56.47 -24.96 14.65
N PRO A 55 56.62 -26.29 14.63
CA PRO A 55 56.90 -27.10 15.81
C PRO A 55 58.29 -26.83 16.38
N HIS A 56 58.46 -27.03 17.69
CA HIS A 56 59.74 -26.91 18.36
C HIS A 56 60.75 -27.95 17.83
N PRO A 57 61.95 -27.56 17.39
CA PRO A 57 62.92 -28.46 16.76
C PRO A 57 63.56 -29.48 17.71
N ASP A 58 63.19 -29.49 18.99
CA ASP A 58 63.76 -30.39 20.00
C ASP A 58 62.91 -31.62 20.26
N ILE A 59 61.75 -31.74 19.62
CA ILE A 59 60.84 -32.87 19.78
C ILE A 59 61.02 -33.81 18.60
N VAL A 60 61.25 -35.09 18.90
CA VAL A 60 61.41 -36.16 17.92
C VAL A 60 60.47 -37.30 18.26
N ILE A 61 59.76 -37.81 17.25
CA ILE A 61 58.86 -38.95 17.40
C ILE A 61 59.53 -40.19 16.81
N VAL A 62 59.56 -41.29 17.56
CA VAL A 62 59.88 -42.63 17.09
C VAL A 62 58.57 -43.39 16.97
N ALA A 63 58.07 -43.48 15.75
CA ALA A 63 56.75 -44.00 15.45
C ALA A 63 56.77 -45.54 15.33
N ILE A 64 55.92 -46.20 16.10
CA ILE A 64 55.53 -47.59 15.82
C ILE A 64 54.51 -47.51 14.67
N ASP A 65 55.03 -47.56 13.45
CA ASP A 65 54.33 -47.26 12.20
C ASP A 65 54.13 -48.52 11.32
N ASP A 66 53.36 -48.36 10.24
CA ASP A 66 53.06 -49.46 9.30
C ASP A 66 54.33 -50.13 8.72
N PRO A 67 55.40 -49.39 8.34
CA PRO A 67 56.69 -49.99 7.97
C PRO A 67 57.32 -50.86 9.06
N SER A 68 57.27 -50.43 10.33
CA SER A 68 57.82 -51.20 11.43
C SER A 68 57.01 -52.47 11.70
N ILE A 69 55.68 -52.41 11.61
CA ILE A 69 54.79 -53.59 11.72
C ILE A 69 55.05 -54.57 10.59
N ALA A 70 55.22 -54.09 9.36
CA ALA A 70 55.55 -54.93 8.21
C ALA A 70 56.92 -55.61 8.33
N ALA A 71 57.91 -54.93 8.93
CA ALA A 71 59.28 -55.44 9.04
C ALA A 71 59.51 -56.37 10.25
N ILE A 72 58.89 -56.08 11.41
CA ILE A 72 59.10 -56.81 12.66
C ILE A 72 58.07 -57.94 12.83
N GLY A 73 56.83 -57.69 12.42
CA GLY A 73 55.72 -58.63 12.56
C GLY A 73 54.57 -58.09 13.40
N ARG A 74 53.66 -58.99 13.81
CA ARG A 74 52.41 -58.65 14.49
C ARG A 74 52.66 -58.07 15.89
N TRP A 75 51.98 -56.98 16.22
CA TRP A 75 51.93 -56.38 17.56
C TRP A 75 51.06 -57.19 18.54
N PRO A 76 51.36 -57.27 19.85
CA PRO A 76 52.51 -56.67 20.56
C PRO A 76 53.83 -57.39 20.28
N TRP A 77 54.94 -56.64 20.25
CA TRP A 77 56.28 -57.17 20.05
C TRP A 77 56.95 -57.58 21.37
N ARG A 78 58.02 -58.39 21.26
CA ARG A 78 58.83 -58.83 22.41
C ARG A 78 59.43 -57.65 23.17
N ARG A 79 59.41 -57.69 24.51
CA ARG A 79 59.94 -56.61 25.38
C ARG A 79 61.46 -56.43 25.23
N ALA A 80 62.18 -57.45 24.78
CA ALA A 80 63.59 -57.34 24.40
C ALA A 80 63.84 -56.31 23.28
N LEU A 81 62.93 -56.17 22.31
CA LEU A 81 63.05 -55.15 21.24
C LEU A 81 62.90 -53.73 21.80
N HIS A 82 61.98 -53.55 22.75
CA HIS A 82 61.82 -52.26 23.45
C HIS A 82 63.04 -51.92 24.31
N ALA A 83 63.64 -52.92 24.96
CA ALA A 83 64.88 -52.76 25.70
C ALA A 83 66.03 -52.30 24.79
N GLU A 84 66.19 -52.93 23.62
CA GLU A 84 67.20 -52.54 22.64
C GLU A 84 66.96 -51.15 22.04
N LEU A 85 65.71 -50.82 21.72
CA LEU A 85 65.35 -49.46 21.27
C LEU A 85 65.78 -48.41 22.31
N ILE A 86 65.44 -48.63 23.58
CA ILE A 86 65.83 -47.75 24.68
C ILE A 86 67.35 -47.59 24.74
N SER A 87 68.10 -48.69 24.63
CA SER A 87 69.56 -48.66 24.64
C SER A 87 70.12 -47.80 23.51
N ARG A 88 69.67 -48.00 22.26
CA ARG A 88 70.13 -47.24 21.09
C ARG A 88 69.79 -45.75 21.16
N ILE A 89 68.59 -45.40 21.63
CA ILE A 89 68.22 -43.99 21.83
C ILE A 89 69.07 -43.38 22.96
N SER A 90 69.29 -44.12 24.05
CA SER A 90 70.03 -43.64 25.23
C SER A 90 71.52 -43.39 24.95
N GLU A 91 72.15 -44.16 24.05
CA GLU A 91 73.54 -43.96 23.59
C GLU A 91 73.77 -42.53 23.05
N HIS A 92 72.74 -41.91 22.49
CA HIS A 92 72.80 -40.57 21.92
C HIS A 92 72.53 -39.44 22.91
N ASN A 93 72.35 -39.74 24.21
CA ASN A 93 72.17 -38.77 25.30
C ASN A 93 70.97 -37.80 25.10
N PRO A 94 69.72 -38.30 24.99
CA PRO A 94 68.51 -37.48 24.86
C PRO A 94 68.18 -36.72 26.15
N LYS A 95 67.43 -35.62 26.09
CA LYS A 95 66.95 -34.91 27.31
C LYS A 95 66.07 -35.83 28.16
N VAL A 96 65.11 -36.49 27.52
CA VAL A 96 64.15 -37.41 28.13
C VAL A 96 63.58 -38.34 27.05
N ILE A 97 63.17 -39.55 27.44
CA ILE A 97 62.48 -40.50 26.57
C ILE A 97 61.07 -40.75 27.15
N GLY A 98 60.04 -40.37 26.42
CA GLY A 98 58.66 -40.76 26.72
C GLY A 98 58.32 -42.03 25.97
N MET A 99 58.09 -43.13 26.69
CA MET A 99 57.67 -44.40 26.08
C MET A 99 56.16 -44.54 26.22
N ASP A 100 55.40 -44.01 25.28
CA ASP A 100 53.94 -44.12 25.20
C ASP A 100 53.50 -45.51 24.70
N VAL A 101 53.89 -46.53 25.48
CA VAL A 101 53.51 -47.93 25.32
C VAL A 101 53.13 -48.45 26.71
N LEU A 102 51.92 -48.98 26.84
CA LEU A 102 51.41 -49.48 28.11
C LEU A 102 51.87 -50.92 28.37
N PHE A 103 52.73 -51.08 29.37
CA PHE A 103 53.16 -52.39 29.88
C PHE A 103 52.53 -52.64 31.26
N ASN A 104 51.26 -53.02 31.34
CA ASN A 104 50.50 -53.11 32.60
C ASN A 104 50.55 -54.49 33.29
N GLU A 105 51.03 -55.52 32.61
CA GLU A 105 51.13 -56.89 33.12
C GLU A 105 52.54 -57.46 32.92
N ALA A 106 52.87 -58.56 33.61
CA ALA A 106 54.11 -59.30 33.40
C ALA A 106 54.04 -60.11 32.10
N ASP A 107 55.18 -60.30 31.42
CA ASP A 107 55.26 -61.21 30.27
C ASP A 107 55.34 -62.66 30.76
N LEU A 108 54.29 -63.45 30.50
CA LEU A 108 54.23 -64.84 30.92
C LEU A 108 54.96 -65.78 29.97
N ASP A 109 55.10 -65.40 28.69
CA ASP A 109 55.72 -66.21 27.65
C ASP A 109 57.25 -66.00 27.64
N TYR A 110 57.71 -64.77 27.90
CA TYR A 110 59.13 -64.41 27.94
C TYR A 110 59.50 -63.57 29.19
N PRO A 111 59.52 -64.18 30.41
CA PRO A 111 59.82 -63.44 31.64
C PRO A 111 61.22 -62.79 31.67
N GLU A 112 62.19 -63.31 30.91
CA GLU A 112 63.53 -62.72 30.81
C GLU A 112 63.51 -61.36 30.08
N ASP A 113 62.58 -61.16 29.15
CA ASP A 113 62.45 -59.91 28.41
C ASP A 113 62.00 -58.75 29.34
N ASP A 114 61.26 -59.06 30.41
CA ASP A 114 60.90 -58.10 31.47
C ASP A 114 62.11 -57.59 32.24
N LEU A 115 63.08 -58.46 32.50
CA LEU A 115 64.34 -58.08 33.16
C LEU A 115 65.17 -57.20 32.23
N LEU A 116 65.29 -57.56 30.96
CA LEU A 116 65.99 -56.76 29.95
C LEU A 116 65.40 -55.35 29.84
N LEU A 117 64.08 -55.24 29.77
CA LEU A 117 63.39 -53.95 29.69
C LEU A 117 63.55 -53.15 30.99
N THR A 118 63.41 -53.77 32.16
CA THR A 118 63.64 -53.11 33.46
C THR A 118 65.06 -52.56 33.55
N ASP A 119 66.07 -53.33 33.14
CA ASP A 119 67.47 -52.92 33.16
C ASP A 119 67.78 -51.82 32.14
N ALA A 120 67.14 -51.84 30.97
CA ALA A 120 67.25 -50.76 30.00
C ALA A 120 66.63 -49.46 30.55
N ILE A 121 65.45 -49.54 31.18
CA ILE A 121 64.79 -48.39 31.81
C ILE A 121 65.68 -47.79 32.92
N ARG A 122 66.19 -48.65 33.82
CA ARG A 122 67.05 -48.25 34.93
C ARG A 122 68.36 -47.61 34.44
N ARG A 123 69.02 -48.21 33.45
CA ARG A 123 70.30 -47.70 32.90
C ARG A 123 70.15 -46.35 32.20
N SER A 124 69.04 -46.14 31.48
CA SER A 124 68.76 -44.85 30.86
C SER A 124 68.53 -43.77 31.93
N GLY A 125 67.69 -44.08 32.93
CA GLY A 125 67.31 -43.16 34.02
C GLY A 125 66.58 -41.90 33.55
N ARG A 126 66.10 -41.88 32.29
CA ARG A 126 65.45 -40.74 31.62
C ARG A 126 64.08 -41.10 31.03
N ILE A 127 63.51 -42.23 31.43
CA ILE A 127 62.29 -42.76 30.83
C ILE A 127 61.08 -42.37 31.65
N VAL A 128 60.09 -41.79 30.98
CA VAL A 128 58.74 -41.54 31.52
C VAL A 128 57.78 -42.56 30.92
N LEU A 129 56.98 -43.18 31.77
CA LEU A 129 55.97 -44.18 31.37
C LEU A 129 54.55 -43.63 31.51
N PRO A 130 53.62 -44.04 30.63
CA PRO A 130 52.26 -43.51 30.59
C PRO A 130 51.40 -44.16 31.67
N VAL A 131 50.45 -43.38 32.17
CA VAL A 131 49.34 -43.85 33.00
C VAL A 131 48.07 -43.71 32.18
N LEU A 132 47.33 -44.80 32.01
CA LEU A 132 46.09 -44.81 31.25
C LEU A 132 44.89 -45.02 32.17
N ARG A 133 43.75 -44.47 31.78
CA ARG A 133 42.47 -44.73 32.43
C ARG A 133 41.62 -45.61 31.52
N ARG A 134 41.12 -46.73 32.03
CA ARG A 134 40.14 -47.57 31.32
C ARG A 134 38.71 -47.04 31.54
N GLY A 135 38.05 -46.76 30.42
CA GLY A 135 36.60 -46.55 30.31
C GLY A 135 36.13 -45.09 30.39
N TYR A 136 35.19 -44.75 29.52
CA TYR A 136 34.46 -43.49 29.51
C TYR A 136 33.14 -43.67 30.29
N GLY A 137 33.09 -43.20 31.53
CA GLY A 137 31.87 -43.26 32.34
C GLY A 137 32.12 -42.99 33.82
N ALA A 138 31.06 -42.60 34.54
CA ALA A 138 31.12 -42.26 35.97
C ALA A 138 31.45 -43.45 36.89
N HIS A 139 31.52 -44.69 36.36
CA HIS A 139 31.63 -45.92 37.16
C HIS A 139 32.82 -46.83 36.80
N SER A 140 33.70 -46.44 35.86
CA SER A 140 34.97 -47.13 35.61
C SER A 140 36.15 -46.16 35.82
N ASN A 141 36.62 -46.08 37.07
CA ASN A 141 37.86 -45.38 37.44
C ASN A 141 39.01 -46.38 37.59
N THR A 142 39.07 -47.40 36.72
CA THR A 142 40.18 -48.36 36.72
C THR A 142 41.36 -47.75 35.96
N THR A 143 42.45 -47.51 36.67
CA THR A 143 43.71 -47.00 36.10
C THR A 143 44.60 -48.18 35.71
N ASP A 144 45.10 -48.15 34.48
CA ASP A 144 46.19 -49.00 34.05
C ASP A 144 47.51 -48.29 34.31
N LEU A 145 48.20 -48.73 35.35
CA LEU A 145 49.57 -48.34 35.64
C LEU A 145 50.54 -49.28 34.91
N PRO A 146 51.76 -48.82 34.61
CA PRO A 146 52.83 -49.73 34.24
C PRO A 146 53.06 -50.77 35.33
N TRP A 147 53.45 -51.98 34.93
CA TRP A 147 53.74 -53.09 35.81
C TRP A 147 54.75 -52.63 36.88
N PRO A 148 54.57 -52.98 38.18
CA PRO A 148 55.30 -52.34 39.27
C PRO A 148 56.82 -52.34 39.12
N ALA A 149 57.41 -53.38 38.51
CA ALA A 149 58.84 -53.43 38.27
C ALA A 149 59.32 -52.30 37.35
N PHE A 150 58.54 -51.92 36.32
CA PHE A 150 58.83 -50.82 35.41
C PHE A 150 58.54 -49.46 36.05
N ALA A 151 57.39 -49.32 36.71
CA ALA A 151 56.99 -48.08 37.37
C ALA A 151 58.02 -47.62 38.43
N GLN A 152 58.60 -48.57 39.17
CA GLN A 152 59.61 -48.29 40.20
C GLN A 152 60.98 -47.88 39.66
N VAL A 153 61.34 -48.23 38.42
CA VAL A 153 62.62 -47.84 37.80
C VAL A 153 62.51 -46.68 36.81
N ALA A 154 61.29 -46.35 36.35
CA ALA A 154 61.03 -45.18 35.51
C ALA A 154 61.38 -43.88 36.25
N ALA A 155 61.86 -42.88 35.50
CA ALA A 155 62.22 -41.57 36.03
C ALA A 155 60.99 -40.83 36.58
N ASP A 156 59.85 -40.93 35.89
CA ASP A 156 58.55 -40.43 36.36
C ASP A 156 57.39 -41.12 35.64
N LEU A 157 56.16 -40.86 36.09
CA LEU A 157 54.93 -41.33 35.46
C LEU A 157 54.04 -40.14 35.11
N GLY A 158 53.30 -40.21 34.01
CA GLY A 158 52.32 -39.19 33.67
C GLY A 158 51.14 -39.71 32.87
N HIS A 159 49.97 -39.10 33.02
CA HIS A 159 48.78 -39.55 32.30
C HIS A 159 48.80 -39.05 30.85
N VAL A 160 48.38 -39.91 29.92
CA VAL A 160 48.25 -39.57 28.48
C VAL A 160 46.82 -39.22 28.08
N HIS A 161 45.89 -39.19 29.04
CA HIS A 161 44.49 -38.93 28.78
C HIS A 161 44.26 -37.50 28.27
N VAL A 162 43.49 -37.40 27.18
CA VAL A 162 43.04 -36.17 26.55
C VAL A 162 41.53 -36.01 26.70
N ALA A 163 41.02 -34.77 26.67
CA ALA A 163 39.60 -34.49 26.83
C ALA A 163 38.95 -34.17 25.46
N PRO A 164 38.35 -35.16 24.77
CA PRO A 164 37.59 -34.86 23.55
C PRO A 164 36.36 -34.03 23.91
N GLY A 165 36.06 -33.03 23.07
CA GLY A 165 34.83 -32.24 23.18
C GLY A 165 33.58 -33.06 22.89
N GLY A 166 32.40 -32.44 23.04
CA GLY A 166 31.12 -33.09 22.71
C GLY A 166 30.99 -33.47 21.23
N ASP A 167 31.83 -32.92 20.36
CA ASP A 167 31.96 -33.25 18.94
C ASP A 167 33.04 -34.31 18.64
N GLY A 168 33.69 -34.86 19.67
CA GLY A 168 34.76 -35.86 19.53
C GLY A 168 36.13 -35.30 19.15
N VAL A 169 36.25 -33.97 19.01
CA VAL A 169 37.52 -33.31 18.66
C VAL A 169 38.29 -32.94 19.91
N VAL A 170 39.59 -33.27 19.95
CA VAL A 170 40.47 -33.00 21.08
C VAL A 170 41.01 -31.57 21.00
N ARG A 171 40.49 -30.68 21.86
CA ARG A 171 40.92 -29.28 21.96
C ARG A 171 41.59 -28.95 23.29
N SER A 172 41.34 -29.75 24.32
CA SER A 172 41.80 -29.50 25.69
C SER A 172 42.30 -30.77 26.36
N LEU A 173 43.02 -30.55 27.46
CA LEU A 173 43.47 -31.56 28.39
C LEU A 173 43.46 -31.01 29.81
N TYR A 174 43.69 -31.88 30.78
CA TYR A 174 43.92 -31.50 32.18
C TYR A 174 45.40 -31.62 32.49
N LEU A 175 45.96 -30.63 33.18
CA LEU A 175 47.36 -30.63 33.60
C LEU A 175 47.64 -31.73 34.64
N HIS A 176 46.65 -32.01 35.48
CA HIS A 176 46.71 -33.12 36.42
C HIS A 176 45.40 -33.89 36.42
N GLU A 177 45.53 -35.22 36.51
CA GLU A 177 44.40 -36.13 36.55
C GLU A 177 44.74 -37.37 37.37
N GLY A 178 43.82 -37.80 38.22
CA GLY A 178 43.95 -39.01 39.00
C GLY A 178 43.15 -38.98 40.31
N PRO A 179 43.42 -39.90 41.24
CA PRO A 179 42.90 -39.87 42.61
C PRO A 179 43.27 -38.55 43.30
N ALA A 180 42.32 -37.90 43.99
CA ALA A 180 42.53 -36.60 44.65
C ALA A 180 43.72 -36.56 45.62
N THR A 181 44.10 -37.70 46.19
CA THR A 181 45.25 -37.83 47.10
C THR A 181 46.60 -37.86 46.40
N ALA A 182 46.64 -38.20 45.10
CA ALA A 182 47.85 -38.36 44.32
C ALA A 182 47.54 -38.24 42.81
N PRO A 183 47.21 -37.04 42.31
CA PRO A 183 46.96 -36.85 40.89
C PRO A 183 48.26 -36.97 40.10
N TRP A 184 48.24 -37.66 38.96
CA TRP A 184 49.39 -37.71 38.07
C TRP A 184 49.44 -36.41 37.25
N PRO A 185 50.64 -35.87 36.96
CA PRO A 185 50.77 -34.82 35.96
C PRO A 185 50.51 -35.39 34.56
N HIS A 186 50.14 -34.54 33.62
CA HIS A 186 50.06 -34.93 32.22
C HIS A 186 51.44 -35.41 31.73
N PHE A 187 51.47 -36.38 30.83
CA PHE A 187 52.68 -37.04 30.35
C PHE A 187 53.74 -36.05 29.82
N SER A 188 53.31 -35.00 29.11
CA SER A 188 54.21 -33.91 28.66
C SER A 188 54.84 -33.10 29.82
N MET A 189 54.13 -32.93 30.94
CA MET A 189 54.67 -32.25 32.12
C MET A 189 55.71 -33.11 32.82
N ALA A 190 55.47 -34.42 32.96
CA ALA A 190 56.44 -35.37 33.48
C ALA A 190 57.73 -35.38 32.63
N LEU A 191 57.60 -35.34 31.30
CA LEU A 191 58.75 -35.24 30.38
C LEU A 191 59.55 -33.95 30.59
N GLN A 192 58.87 -32.80 30.68
CA GLN A 192 59.52 -31.51 30.91
C GLN A 192 60.21 -31.48 32.29
N CYS A 193 59.57 -32.03 33.31
CA CYS A 193 60.08 -32.16 34.66
C CYS A 193 61.37 -32.98 34.72
N VAL A 194 61.38 -34.20 34.15
CA VAL A 194 62.59 -35.06 34.10
C VAL A 194 63.73 -34.40 33.33
N ALA A 195 63.43 -33.72 32.22
CA ALA A 195 64.42 -32.99 31.43
C ALA A 195 65.04 -31.80 32.19
N ASN A 196 64.25 -31.09 33.01
CA ASN A 196 64.68 -29.92 33.77
C ASN A 196 65.43 -30.28 35.06
N ALA A 197 64.99 -31.32 35.78
CA ALA A 197 65.60 -31.77 37.04
C ALA A 197 67.09 -32.12 36.88
N ARG A 198 67.51 -32.50 35.67
CA ARG A 198 68.93 -32.77 35.34
C ARG A 198 69.72 -31.53 34.90
N GLN A 199 69.07 -30.45 34.52
CA GLN A 199 69.73 -29.21 34.08
C GLN A 199 69.97 -28.23 35.25
N SER A 200 69.06 -28.18 36.23
CA SER A 200 69.04 -27.11 37.25
C SER A 200 69.31 -27.56 38.69
N GLY A 201 69.72 -28.82 38.91
CA GLY A 201 69.82 -29.39 40.26
C GLY A 201 68.45 -29.72 40.89
N PRO A 202 68.39 -30.30 42.09
CA PRO A 202 67.17 -30.87 42.65
C PRO A 202 66.20 -29.77 43.14
N ALA A 203 65.26 -29.38 42.29
CA ALA A 203 64.02 -28.67 42.64
C ALA A 203 62.80 -29.50 42.15
N PRO A 204 61.61 -29.35 42.75
CA PRO A 204 60.80 -30.45 43.24
C PRO A 204 59.88 -31.04 42.17
N CYS A 205 60.42 -31.89 41.33
CA CYS A 205 59.60 -32.92 40.70
C CYS A 205 59.19 -33.93 41.77
N THR A 206 57.97 -33.84 42.28
CA THR A 206 57.42 -34.89 43.14
C THR A 206 57.15 -36.09 42.26
N ARG A 207 58.03 -37.10 42.33
CA ARG A 207 57.88 -38.34 41.58
C ARG A 207 56.46 -38.87 41.78
N ALA A 208 55.75 -39.09 40.69
CA ALA A 208 54.37 -39.51 40.78
C ALA A 208 54.27 -40.92 41.41
N GLN A 209 53.19 -41.18 42.14
CA GLN A 209 53.03 -42.44 42.86
C GLN A 209 52.87 -43.60 41.87
N ALA A 210 53.58 -44.70 42.14
CA ALA A 210 53.51 -45.94 41.37
C ALA A 210 52.36 -46.88 41.81
N SER A 211 51.43 -46.39 42.64
CA SER A 211 50.30 -47.15 43.17
C SER A 211 49.06 -46.26 43.26
N VAL A 212 47.87 -46.82 42.98
CA VAL A 212 46.59 -46.11 43.11
C VAL A 212 46.12 -46.16 44.56
N PRO A 213 45.89 -45.02 45.24
CA PRO A 213 45.24 -45.01 46.55
C PRO A 213 43.79 -45.50 46.46
N ASN A 214 43.41 -46.43 47.34
CA ASN A 214 42.04 -46.97 47.36
C ASN A 214 41.04 -45.93 47.91
N GLY A 215 39.90 -45.76 47.23
CA GLY A 215 38.74 -45.03 47.75
C GLY A 215 38.74 -43.50 47.59
N SER A 216 39.73 -42.92 46.91
CA SER A 216 39.77 -41.48 46.65
C SER A 216 38.95 -41.09 45.42
N PRO A 217 38.21 -39.95 45.45
CA PRO A 217 37.50 -39.46 44.28
C PRO A 217 38.48 -39.09 43.17
N TRP A 218 38.05 -39.26 41.91
CA TRP A 218 38.83 -38.84 40.75
C TRP A 218 38.73 -37.33 40.59
N GLU A 219 39.87 -36.65 40.51
CA GLU A 219 39.97 -35.21 40.36
C GLU A 219 40.70 -34.86 39.06
N ARG A 220 40.25 -33.76 38.44
CA ARG A 220 40.83 -33.19 37.21
C ARG A 220 41.06 -31.72 37.45
N THR A 221 42.30 -31.26 37.33
CA THR A 221 42.65 -29.86 37.60
C THR A 221 43.47 -29.25 36.47
N GLY A 222 43.37 -27.93 36.32
CA GLY A 222 44.06 -27.18 35.28
C GLY A 222 43.62 -27.54 33.86
N PRO A 223 42.35 -27.33 33.47
CA PRO A 223 41.95 -27.46 32.08
C PRO A 223 42.71 -26.43 31.23
N THR A 224 43.38 -26.89 30.17
CA THR A 224 44.12 -26.03 29.25
C THR A 224 43.80 -26.42 27.81
N LEU A 225 43.80 -25.44 26.92
CA LEU A 225 43.63 -25.65 25.49
C LEU A 225 44.98 -25.98 24.86
N ILE A 226 44.95 -26.90 23.90
CA ILE A 226 46.14 -27.34 23.18
C ILE A 226 46.43 -26.36 22.05
N ALA A 227 47.57 -25.68 22.13
CA ALA A 227 48.07 -24.83 21.06
C ALA A 227 48.76 -25.68 19.99
N TYR A 228 47.99 -26.16 19.01
CA TYR A 228 48.52 -27.00 17.93
C TYR A 228 49.49 -26.23 17.02
N ALA A 229 50.66 -26.80 16.80
CA ALA A 229 51.58 -26.39 15.73
C ALA A 229 51.04 -26.87 14.37
N SER A 230 51.30 -26.13 13.29
CA SER A 230 50.94 -26.58 11.95
C SER A 230 52.02 -26.21 10.91
N GLY A 231 52.24 -27.08 9.93
CA GLY A 231 53.26 -26.96 8.90
C GLY A 231 53.37 -28.22 8.03
N PRO A 232 54.13 -28.20 6.91
CA PRO A 232 54.24 -29.31 5.96
C PRO A 232 54.87 -30.61 6.53
N SER A 233 55.56 -30.53 7.67
CA SER A 233 56.00 -31.68 8.48
C SER A 233 55.85 -31.34 9.97
N GLN A 234 54.88 -31.94 10.67
CA GLN A 234 54.44 -31.54 12.01
C GLN A 234 55.48 -31.80 13.11
N PHE A 235 56.28 -32.87 13.03
CA PHE A 235 57.45 -33.13 13.88
C PHE A 235 58.43 -34.04 13.13
N THR A 236 59.72 -33.97 13.47
CA THR A 236 60.70 -34.94 12.95
C THR A 236 60.36 -36.33 13.46
N THR A 237 60.04 -37.24 12.55
CA THR A 237 59.54 -38.59 12.87
C THR A 237 60.42 -39.64 12.22
N TYR A 238 60.84 -40.63 12.99
CA TYR A 238 61.60 -41.81 12.52
C TYR A 238 60.79 -43.08 12.79
N SER A 239 60.83 -44.03 11.87
CA SER A 239 60.22 -45.34 12.07
C SER A 239 60.94 -46.11 13.16
N TYR A 240 60.21 -46.84 14.00
CA TYR A 240 60.78 -47.69 15.07
C TYR A 240 61.85 -48.65 14.53
N ILE A 241 61.60 -49.26 13.37
CA ILE A 241 62.55 -50.17 12.72
C ILE A 241 63.85 -49.49 12.28
N ASP A 242 63.80 -48.22 11.87
CA ASP A 242 65.00 -47.48 11.43
C ASP A 242 65.94 -47.20 12.60
N VAL A 243 65.38 -46.94 13.78
CA VAL A 243 66.17 -46.81 15.02
C VAL A 243 66.85 -48.13 15.38
N LEU A 244 66.12 -49.25 15.29
CA LEU A 244 66.69 -50.59 15.53
C LEU A 244 67.75 -50.99 14.49
N ARG A 245 67.64 -50.52 13.25
CA ARG A 245 68.66 -50.76 12.21
C ARG A 245 69.84 -49.82 12.30
N GLY A 246 69.72 -48.71 13.04
CA GLY A 246 70.74 -47.67 13.12
C GLY A 246 70.84 -46.84 11.83
N THR A 247 69.76 -46.72 11.07
CA THR A 247 69.69 -45.92 9.82
C THR A 247 69.37 -44.45 10.06
N VAL A 248 69.13 -44.05 11.31
CA VAL A 248 68.85 -42.67 11.71
C VAL A 248 70.14 -41.83 11.85
N PRO A 249 70.09 -40.50 11.63
CA PRO A 249 71.24 -39.61 11.82
C PRO A 249 71.83 -39.66 13.24
N ALA A 250 73.16 -39.51 13.37
CA ALA A 250 73.86 -39.61 14.66
C ALA A 250 73.52 -38.49 15.66
N ASP A 251 72.92 -37.39 15.21
CA ASP A 251 72.43 -36.28 16.02
C ASP A 251 70.91 -36.34 16.26
N ALA A 252 70.21 -37.35 15.72
CA ALA A 252 68.76 -37.45 15.73
C ALA A 252 68.13 -37.34 17.13
N PHE A 253 68.79 -37.87 18.16
CA PHE A 253 68.26 -37.88 19.53
C PHE A 253 69.04 -37.00 20.51
N ARG A 254 70.17 -36.43 20.10
CA ARG A 254 71.09 -35.74 21.01
C ARG A 254 70.45 -34.47 21.56
N GLY A 255 70.25 -34.41 22.87
CA GLY A 255 69.62 -33.26 23.53
C GLY A 255 68.15 -33.04 23.14
N LYS A 256 67.48 -34.06 22.58
CA LYS A 256 66.08 -34.00 22.14
C LYS A 256 65.12 -34.63 23.17
N TYR A 257 63.87 -34.22 23.13
CA TYR A 257 62.73 -34.91 23.75
C TYR A 257 62.29 -36.00 22.78
N VAL A 258 62.47 -37.26 23.16
CA VAL A 258 62.15 -38.40 22.28
C VAL A 258 60.85 -39.04 22.74
N LEU A 259 59.84 -39.05 21.89
CA LEU A 259 58.55 -39.69 22.13
C LEU A 259 58.46 -40.97 21.32
N VAL A 260 58.28 -42.10 21.97
CA VAL A 260 58.08 -43.41 21.32
C VAL A 260 56.63 -43.81 21.51
N GLY A 261 55.89 -44.07 20.44
CA GLY A 261 54.48 -44.43 20.55
C GLY A 261 53.85 -44.94 19.27
N ALA A 262 52.62 -45.44 19.38
CA ALA A 262 51.86 -45.98 18.26
C ALA A 262 51.42 -44.88 17.27
N ALA A 263 51.68 -45.11 15.98
CA ALA A 263 51.20 -44.27 14.88
C ALA A 263 50.75 -45.07 13.65
N ALA A 264 50.84 -46.40 13.70
CA ALA A 264 50.37 -47.31 12.65
C ALA A 264 48.84 -47.32 12.53
N SER A 265 48.35 -47.66 11.34
CA SER A 265 46.92 -47.68 11.06
C SER A 265 46.21 -48.76 11.90
N GLY A 266 45.30 -48.35 12.79
CA GLY A 266 44.55 -49.27 13.66
C GLY A 266 45.30 -49.72 14.91
N LEU A 267 46.42 -49.08 15.25
CA LEU A 267 47.18 -49.33 16.48
C LEU A 267 47.28 -48.05 17.33
N GLY A 268 46.91 -48.15 18.61
CA GLY A 268 46.91 -47.02 19.55
C GLY A 268 45.70 -46.09 19.40
N ASP A 269 45.70 -45.02 20.18
CA ASP A 269 44.61 -44.04 20.19
C ASP A 269 44.76 -43.04 19.03
N MET A 270 43.67 -42.81 18.30
CA MET A 270 43.61 -41.92 17.14
C MET A 270 42.55 -40.85 17.37
N PHE A 271 42.93 -39.57 17.31
CA PHE A 271 42.08 -38.44 17.69
C PHE A 271 41.77 -37.51 16.52
N ALA A 272 40.54 -36.99 16.48
CA ALA A 272 40.22 -35.85 15.63
C ALA A 272 40.76 -34.58 16.30
N THR A 273 41.51 -33.74 15.58
CA THR A 273 42.10 -32.50 16.11
C THR A 273 41.77 -31.30 15.22
N PRO A 274 41.76 -30.06 15.74
CA PRO A 274 41.44 -28.85 14.97
C PRO A 274 42.29 -28.63 13.70
N VAL A 275 43.54 -29.10 13.74
CA VAL A 275 44.51 -28.97 12.65
C VAL A 275 44.53 -30.18 11.71
N SER A 276 43.87 -31.28 12.07
CA SER A 276 43.77 -32.45 11.19
C SER A 276 43.05 -32.09 9.88
N GLN A 277 43.66 -32.41 8.74
CA GLN A 277 42.99 -32.30 7.44
C GLN A 277 41.89 -33.37 7.37
N GLN A 278 40.76 -33.05 6.70
CA GLN A 278 39.41 -33.65 6.81
C GLN A 278 39.25 -35.20 6.70
N SER A 279 40.30 -36.01 6.75
CA SER A 279 40.21 -37.48 6.83
C SER A 279 41.37 -38.18 7.55
N ARG A 280 42.34 -37.47 8.14
CA ARG A 280 43.43 -38.09 8.90
C ARG A 280 43.24 -37.85 10.40
N LEU A 281 43.04 -38.92 11.17
CA LEU A 281 43.13 -38.85 12.62
C LEU A 281 44.61 -38.70 13.04
N MET A 282 44.85 -38.00 14.14
CA MET A 282 46.17 -37.78 14.71
C MET A 282 46.47 -38.85 15.76
N PRO A 283 47.61 -39.56 15.70
CA PRO A 283 48.04 -40.48 16.74
C PRO A 283 48.20 -39.81 18.10
N GLY A 284 47.89 -40.53 19.19
CA GLY A 284 48.02 -40.02 20.57
C GLY A 284 49.40 -39.49 20.90
N VAL A 285 50.46 -40.16 20.43
CA VAL A 285 51.86 -39.73 20.61
C VAL A 285 52.15 -38.37 19.94
N GLU A 286 51.49 -38.07 18.82
CA GLU A 286 51.59 -36.78 18.13
C GLU A 286 50.80 -35.69 18.87
N VAL A 287 49.64 -36.02 19.46
CA VAL A 287 48.92 -35.11 20.36
C VAL A 287 49.79 -34.73 21.56
N VAL A 288 50.43 -35.70 22.20
CA VAL A 288 51.40 -35.46 23.29
C VAL A 288 52.54 -34.54 22.84
N ALA A 289 53.05 -34.74 21.63
CA ALA A 289 54.10 -33.90 21.05
C ALA A 289 53.64 -32.43 20.91
N HIS A 290 52.41 -32.19 20.47
CA HIS A 290 51.83 -30.83 20.43
C HIS A 290 51.67 -30.21 21.82
N VAL A 291 51.27 -30.99 22.83
CA VAL A 291 51.17 -30.48 24.20
C VAL A 291 52.55 -30.10 24.74
N LEU A 292 53.55 -30.94 24.50
CA LEU A 292 54.93 -30.67 24.89
C LEU A 292 55.49 -29.45 24.15
N ASP A 293 55.22 -29.33 22.86
CA ASP A 293 55.60 -28.18 22.02
C ASP A 293 55.03 -26.87 22.58
N ALA A 294 53.73 -26.83 22.87
CA ALA A 294 53.08 -25.67 23.50
C ALA A 294 53.76 -25.30 24.83
N ARG A 295 54.08 -26.32 25.65
CA ARG A 295 54.76 -26.15 26.94
C ARG A 295 56.17 -25.58 26.81
N LEU A 296 56.96 -26.09 25.86
CA LEU A 296 58.34 -25.66 25.63
C LEU A 296 58.43 -24.24 25.06
N SER A 297 57.45 -23.84 24.25
CA SER A 297 57.38 -22.50 23.68
C SER A 297 56.71 -21.46 24.60
N GLY A 298 56.28 -21.85 25.80
CA GLY A 298 55.63 -20.95 26.75
C GLY A 298 54.18 -20.59 26.39
N GLU A 299 53.60 -21.25 25.39
CA GLU A 299 52.22 -21.03 24.95
C GLU A 299 51.26 -21.73 25.92
N GLN A 300 50.50 -20.95 26.67
CA GLN A 300 49.42 -21.44 27.52
C GLN A 300 48.13 -20.75 27.13
N ILE A 301 47.18 -21.53 26.59
CA ILE A 301 45.86 -21.02 26.27
C ILE A 301 44.88 -21.55 27.32
N ALA A 302 44.21 -20.63 27.99
CA ALA A 302 43.14 -20.91 28.94
C ALA A 302 41.81 -20.33 28.43
N PRO A 303 40.67 -20.98 28.71
CA PRO A 303 39.37 -20.37 28.44
C PRO A 303 39.20 -19.11 29.30
N ALA A 304 38.67 -18.04 28.71
CA ALA A 304 38.35 -16.83 29.45
C ALA A 304 37.31 -17.12 30.54
N SER A 305 37.44 -16.47 31.71
CA SER A 305 36.45 -16.61 32.78
C SER A 305 35.09 -16.09 32.32
N LEU A 306 34.01 -16.60 32.92
CA LEU A 306 32.64 -16.27 32.53
C LEU A 306 32.39 -14.75 32.47
N ALA A 307 32.88 -14.01 33.46
CA ALA A 307 32.71 -12.55 33.54
C ALA A 307 33.43 -11.81 32.40
N VAL A 308 34.67 -12.22 32.09
CA VAL A 308 35.46 -11.59 31.02
C VAL A 308 34.88 -11.94 29.65
N ASN A 309 34.46 -13.20 29.45
CA ASN A 309 33.80 -13.62 28.20
C ASN A 309 32.46 -12.90 27.97
N MET A 310 31.68 -12.70 29.04
CA MET A 310 30.42 -11.96 28.98
C MET A 310 30.66 -10.49 28.63
N LEU A 311 31.68 -9.84 29.23
CA LEU A 311 32.04 -8.46 28.88
C LEU A 311 32.47 -8.34 27.41
N PHE A 312 33.33 -9.26 26.95
CA PHE A 312 33.76 -9.34 25.55
C PHE A 312 32.57 -9.44 24.59
N ASN A 313 31.51 -10.16 24.96
CA ASN A 313 30.34 -10.31 24.12
C ASN A 313 29.36 -9.12 24.18
N LEU A 314 29.19 -8.50 25.35
CA LEU A 314 28.23 -7.41 25.55
C LEU A 314 28.67 -6.07 24.96
N VAL A 315 29.96 -5.73 25.06
CA VAL A 315 30.51 -4.45 24.59
C VAL A 315 30.18 -4.18 23.11
N PRO A 316 30.49 -5.07 22.14
CA PRO A 316 30.19 -4.80 20.73
C PRO A 316 28.69 -4.66 20.47
N VAL A 317 27.84 -5.46 21.13
CA VAL A 317 26.38 -5.37 20.97
C VAL A 317 25.84 -4.05 21.52
N ALA A 318 26.34 -3.62 22.69
CA ALA A 318 25.98 -2.32 23.27
C ALA A 318 26.41 -1.15 22.37
N CYS A 319 27.62 -1.21 21.78
CA CYS A 319 28.08 -0.23 20.80
C CYS A 319 27.18 -0.20 19.54
N ALA A 320 26.76 -1.35 19.03
CA ALA A 320 25.85 -1.42 17.88
C ALA A 320 24.46 -0.84 18.21
N LEU A 321 23.91 -1.13 19.38
CA LEU A 321 22.64 -0.56 19.85
C LEU A 321 22.71 0.96 20.03
N LEU A 322 23.86 1.48 20.48
CA LEU A 322 24.14 2.91 20.57
C LEU A 322 24.25 3.53 19.16
N ALA A 323 24.95 2.90 18.22
CA ALA A 323 25.05 3.37 16.84
C ALA A 323 23.69 3.45 16.14
N LEU A 324 22.80 2.48 16.41
CA LEU A 324 21.41 2.46 15.93
C LEU A 324 20.56 3.62 16.49
N LEU A 325 20.98 4.25 17.59
CA LEU A 325 20.33 5.43 18.16
C LEU A 325 20.88 6.75 17.62
N LEU A 326 22.16 6.79 17.28
CA LEU A 326 22.90 8.03 17.00
C LEU A 326 23.09 8.30 15.51
N VAL A 327 23.11 7.27 14.67
CA VAL A 327 23.51 7.39 13.25
C VAL A 327 22.41 6.92 12.30
N GLY A 328 22.50 7.29 11.03
CA GLY A 328 21.59 6.83 9.97
C GLY A 328 21.61 5.30 9.77
N PRO A 329 20.56 4.73 9.13
CA PRO A 329 20.37 3.28 9.01
C PRO A 329 21.51 2.55 8.30
N LEU A 330 22.08 3.15 7.24
CA LEU A 330 23.16 2.54 6.48
C LEU A 330 24.46 2.51 7.30
N ALA A 331 24.78 3.63 7.97
CA ALA A 331 25.93 3.70 8.85
C ALA A 331 25.80 2.73 10.02
N ALA A 332 24.62 2.62 10.66
CA ALA A 332 24.41 1.67 11.76
C ALA A 332 24.55 0.20 11.33
N LEU A 333 24.13 -0.14 10.09
CA LEU A 333 24.35 -1.47 9.51
C LEU A 333 25.85 -1.74 9.32
N LEU A 334 26.57 -0.79 8.71
CA LEU A 334 28.02 -0.90 8.49
C LEU A 334 28.79 -0.98 9.81
N THR A 335 28.39 -0.22 10.83
CA THR A 335 28.97 -0.30 12.18
C THR A 335 28.73 -1.67 12.82
N SER A 336 27.52 -2.23 12.71
CA SER A 336 27.22 -3.56 13.25
C SER A 336 28.03 -4.66 12.56
N ALA A 337 28.18 -4.58 11.22
CA ALA A 337 29.01 -5.49 10.45
C ALA A 337 30.50 -5.35 10.79
N GLY A 338 31.00 -4.11 10.91
CA GLY A 338 32.38 -3.82 11.30
C GLY A 338 32.70 -4.33 12.71
N LEU A 339 31.78 -4.16 13.67
CA LEU A 339 31.92 -4.71 15.01
C LEU A 339 31.94 -6.24 15.01
N ALA A 340 31.12 -6.89 14.17
CA ALA A 340 31.13 -8.35 14.06
C ALA A 340 32.47 -8.89 13.55
N ILE A 341 33.03 -8.24 12.52
CA ILE A 341 34.36 -8.57 11.99
C ILE A 341 35.43 -8.33 13.05
N ALA A 342 35.39 -7.20 13.75
CA ALA A 342 36.34 -6.88 14.82
C ALA A 342 36.28 -7.91 15.97
N THR A 343 35.08 -8.33 16.39
CA THR A 343 34.90 -9.38 17.41
C THR A 343 35.49 -10.71 16.97
N LEU A 344 35.29 -11.12 15.70
CA LEU A 344 35.89 -12.34 15.16
C LEU A 344 37.43 -12.26 15.14
N LEU A 345 37.98 -11.14 14.65
CA LEU A 345 39.43 -10.94 14.60
C LEU A 345 40.07 -10.95 15.99
N LEU A 346 39.45 -10.26 16.96
CA LEU A 346 39.90 -10.28 18.35
C LEU A 346 39.82 -11.69 18.96
N SER A 347 38.75 -12.43 18.69
CA SER A 347 38.61 -13.79 19.20
C SER A 347 39.68 -14.74 18.66
N VAL A 348 40.21 -14.47 17.46
CA VAL A 348 41.28 -15.26 16.85
C VAL A 348 42.66 -14.82 17.35
N SER A 349 42.91 -13.52 17.55
CA SER A 349 44.24 -13.00 17.90
C SER A 349 44.57 -12.99 19.39
N LEU A 350 43.58 -12.78 20.27
CA LEU A 350 43.79 -12.71 21.72
C LEU A 350 44.36 -13.98 22.37
N PRO A 351 44.04 -15.22 21.91
CA PRO A 351 44.67 -16.42 22.43
C PRO A 351 46.20 -16.41 22.33
N GLY A 352 46.76 -15.97 21.21
CA GLY A 352 48.22 -15.89 21.03
C GLY A 352 48.88 -14.69 21.73
N TRP A 353 48.11 -13.67 22.14
CA TRP A 353 48.66 -12.46 22.75
C TRP A 353 48.50 -12.40 24.27
N LEU A 354 47.33 -12.81 24.79
CA LEU A 354 46.99 -12.81 26.21
C LEU A 354 46.88 -14.22 26.81
N GLY A 355 46.97 -15.28 26.00
CA GLY A 355 46.73 -16.66 26.46
C GLY A 355 45.27 -16.95 26.81
N LEU A 356 44.32 -16.11 26.37
CA LEU A 356 42.90 -16.23 26.70
C LEU A 356 42.04 -16.51 25.47
N GLN A 357 41.26 -17.60 25.52
CA GLN A 357 40.31 -17.96 24.48
C GLN A 357 38.92 -17.42 24.80
N PHE A 358 38.34 -16.69 23.85
CA PHE A 358 36.98 -16.13 23.92
C PHE A 358 36.00 -16.93 23.05
N ALA A 359 34.72 -16.87 23.41
CA ALA A 359 33.60 -17.48 22.71
C ALA A 359 32.71 -16.37 22.09
N PRO A 360 32.90 -16.02 20.80
CA PRO A 360 32.30 -14.83 20.19
C PRO A 360 30.87 -15.04 19.67
N ALA A 361 30.33 -16.27 19.69
CA ALA A 361 29.07 -16.59 19.02
C ALA A 361 27.88 -15.76 19.55
N ALA A 362 27.84 -15.50 20.86
CA ALA A 362 26.79 -14.69 21.48
C ALA A 362 26.79 -13.24 20.97
N ALA A 363 27.97 -12.61 20.87
CA ALA A 363 28.11 -11.27 20.30
C ALA A 363 27.68 -11.22 18.83
N ILE A 364 28.14 -12.19 18.03
CA ILE A 364 27.81 -12.25 16.60
C ILE A 364 26.29 -12.36 16.42
N LEU A 365 25.64 -13.26 17.19
CA LEU A 365 24.19 -13.38 17.16
C LEU A 365 23.50 -12.07 17.58
N GLY A 366 23.97 -11.44 18.66
CA GLY A 366 23.47 -10.15 19.12
C GLY A 366 23.56 -9.05 18.05
N LEU A 367 24.71 -8.95 17.39
CA LEU A 367 24.96 -7.98 16.31
C LEU A 367 24.08 -8.25 15.08
N VAL A 368 23.90 -9.53 14.71
CA VAL A 368 23.02 -9.93 13.60
C VAL A 368 21.55 -9.63 13.91
N LEU A 369 21.10 -9.82 15.16
CA LEU A 369 19.71 -9.55 15.58
C LEU A 369 19.41 -8.07 15.82
N ALA A 370 20.42 -7.27 16.20
CA ALA A 370 20.25 -5.86 16.54
C ALA A 370 19.61 -5.04 15.41
N TYR A 371 20.12 -5.19 14.19
CA TYR A 371 19.66 -4.41 13.03
C TYR A 371 18.22 -4.78 12.58
N PRO A 372 17.87 -6.06 12.37
CA PRO A 372 16.50 -6.46 12.03
C PRO A 372 15.47 -6.02 13.07
N LEU A 373 15.76 -6.18 14.37
CA LEU A 373 14.86 -5.75 15.45
C LEU A 373 14.63 -4.24 15.43
N TRP A 374 15.70 -3.46 15.21
CA TRP A 374 15.59 -2.01 15.08
C TRP A 374 14.80 -1.60 13.83
N SER A 375 15.13 -2.18 12.67
CA SER A 375 14.50 -1.89 11.38
C SER A 375 13.00 -2.22 11.40
N TRP A 376 12.64 -3.39 11.94
CA TRP A 376 11.25 -3.81 12.13
C TRP A 376 10.45 -2.77 12.91
N ARG A 377 10.98 -2.32 14.04
CA ARG A 377 10.33 -1.34 14.91
C ARG A 377 10.27 0.04 14.29
N ARG A 378 11.34 0.49 13.63
CA ARG A 378 11.35 1.78 12.92
C ARG A 378 10.28 1.82 11.85
N LEU A 379 10.12 0.73 11.08
CA LEU A 379 9.09 0.64 10.06
C LEU A 379 7.68 0.53 10.66
N SER A 380 7.51 -0.20 11.77
CA SER A 380 6.24 -0.26 12.51
C SER A 380 5.79 1.12 12.99
N ALA A 381 6.70 1.91 13.55
CA ALA A 381 6.43 3.27 13.98
C ALA A 381 6.06 4.21 12.82
N ALA A 382 6.69 4.05 11.64
CA ALA A 382 6.37 4.80 10.43
C ALA A 382 4.99 4.43 9.88
N ALA A 383 4.66 3.13 9.80
CA ALA A 383 3.36 2.64 9.35
C ALA A 383 2.22 3.10 10.26
N HIS A 384 2.41 3.07 11.58
CA HIS A 384 1.41 3.55 12.53
C HIS A 384 1.20 5.07 12.41
N PHE A 385 2.26 5.84 12.17
CA PHE A 385 2.15 7.28 11.92
C PHE A 385 1.34 7.57 10.65
N LEU A 386 1.64 6.90 9.53
CA LEU A 386 0.90 7.04 8.27
C LEU A 386 -0.58 6.69 8.43
N ARG A 387 -0.90 5.63 9.20
CA ARG A 387 -2.29 5.23 9.45
C ARG A 387 -3.05 6.30 10.24
N LEU A 388 -2.44 6.84 11.29
CA LEU A 388 -3.05 7.91 12.09
C LEU A 388 -3.26 9.18 11.26
N GLU A 389 -2.31 9.52 10.38
CA GLU A 389 -2.43 10.67 9.49
C GLU A 389 -3.58 10.47 8.48
N MET A 390 -3.72 9.26 7.95
CA MET A 390 -4.84 8.91 7.08
C MET A 390 -6.20 8.98 7.82
N GLU A 391 -6.26 8.51 9.07
CA GLU A 391 -7.47 8.61 9.90
C GLU A 391 -7.82 10.07 10.22
N ASN A 392 -6.83 10.96 10.40
CA ASN A 392 -7.06 12.39 10.55
C ASN A 392 -7.59 13.02 9.25
N LEU A 393 -6.99 12.72 8.10
CA LEU A 393 -7.46 13.21 6.79
C LEU A 393 -8.89 12.75 6.47
N GLN A 394 -9.26 11.53 6.86
CA GLN A 394 -10.65 11.05 6.74
C GLN A 394 -11.63 11.81 7.65
N ARG A 395 -11.20 12.26 8.83
CA ARG A 395 -12.01 13.08 9.73
C ARG A 395 -12.18 14.51 9.25
N GLU A 396 -11.25 15.04 8.46
CA GLU A 396 -11.26 16.41 7.95
C GLU A 396 -12.08 16.64 6.66
N GLY A 397 -12.84 15.65 6.16
CA GLY A 397 -13.96 15.94 5.24
C GLY A 397 -14.17 15.03 4.03
N LEU A 398 -13.35 14.00 3.80
CA LEU A 398 -13.52 13.08 2.68
C LEU A 398 -14.06 11.72 3.15
N SER A 399 -15.37 11.68 3.39
CA SER A 399 -16.08 10.48 3.83
C SER A 399 -16.39 9.52 2.68
N MET A 400 -15.36 8.91 2.07
CA MET A 400 -15.59 7.74 1.23
C MET A 400 -15.72 6.48 2.10
N ARG A 401 -16.95 5.96 2.23
CA ARG A 401 -17.21 4.62 2.78
C ARG A 401 -16.61 3.57 1.84
N MET A 402 -15.41 3.09 2.16
CA MET A 402 -14.82 1.95 1.46
C MET A 402 -15.43 0.63 1.93
N ARG A 403 -15.74 -0.22 0.95
CA ARG A 403 -16.18 -1.60 1.14
C ARG A 403 -14.97 -2.44 1.57
N LYS A 404 -14.96 -2.89 2.82
CA LYS A 404 -13.91 -3.74 3.39
C LYS A 404 -13.95 -5.10 2.66
N ARG A 405 -12.95 -5.41 1.84
CA ARG A 405 -12.81 -6.74 1.26
C ARG A 405 -12.18 -7.66 2.31
N SER A 406 -12.93 -8.65 2.76
CA SER A 406 -12.49 -9.70 3.67
C SER A 406 -11.64 -10.70 2.90
N GLY A 407 -10.37 -10.81 3.30
CA GLY A 407 -9.42 -11.74 2.72
C GLY A 407 -8.04 -11.11 2.75
N ASP A 408 -7.21 -11.53 3.72
CA ASP A 408 -5.77 -11.73 3.52
C ASP A 408 -5.17 -12.29 4.81
N SER A 409 -5.20 -13.61 4.88
CA SER A 409 -4.18 -14.37 5.59
C SER A 409 -2.99 -14.50 4.62
N ALA A 410 -2.18 -13.46 4.53
CA ALA A 410 -0.94 -13.46 3.73
C ALA A 410 0.16 -12.66 4.43
N ASP A 411 1.38 -12.85 3.93
CA ASP A 411 2.67 -12.74 4.63
C ASP A 411 3.04 -11.32 5.09
N PHE A 412 4.00 -11.21 6.03
CA PHE A 412 4.33 -9.94 6.70
C PHE A 412 4.83 -8.84 5.75
N LEU A 413 5.56 -9.22 4.69
CA LEU A 413 6.06 -8.29 3.68
C LEU A 413 4.94 -7.80 2.74
N GLU A 414 4.02 -8.70 2.39
CA GLU A 414 2.91 -8.43 1.48
C GLU A 414 1.90 -7.47 2.10
N ARG A 415 1.63 -7.58 3.41
CA ARG A 415 0.83 -6.58 4.16
C ARG A 415 1.43 -5.17 4.07
N ARG A 416 2.75 -5.05 4.02
CA ARG A 416 3.47 -3.75 3.97
C ARG A 416 3.43 -3.15 2.56
N ILE A 417 3.68 -3.95 1.53
CA ILE A 417 3.54 -3.52 0.13
C ILE A 417 2.09 -3.11 -0.14
N ASN A 418 1.13 -3.94 0.27
CA ASN A 418 -0.29 -3.67 0.09
C ASN A 418 -0.75 -2.42 0.84
N ALA A 419 -0.10 -2.01 1.95
CA ALA A 419 -0.47 -0.79 2.68
C ALA A 419 -0.02 0.48 1.93
N VAL A 420 1.21 0.49 1.41
CA VAL A 420 1.73 1.60 0.60
C VAL A 420 0.98 1.69 -0.72
N GLU A 421 0.72 0.55 -1.35
CA GLU A 421 -0.01 0.49 -2.61
C GLU A 421 -1.46 0.93 -2.44
N ARG A 422 -2.13 0.55 -1.34
CA ARG A 422 -3.45 1.07 -1.00
C ARG A 422 -3.44 2.59 -0.81
N ALA A 423 -2.47 3.13 -0.10
CA ALA A 423 -2.36 4.58 0.09
C ALA A 423 -2.13 5.31 -1.25
N SER A 424 -1.28 4.78 -2.12
CA SER A 424 -1.02 5.36 -3.46
C SER A 424 -2.26 5.29 -4.36
N ARG A 425 -2.95 4.14 -4.41
CA ARG A 425 -4.20 3.99 -5.17
C ARG A 425 -5.27 4.94 -4.65
N GLN A 426 -5.42 5.05 -3.32
CA GLN A 426 -6.42 5.92 -2.70
C GLN A 426 -6.17 7.40 -3.00
N LEU A 427 -4.91 7.85 -3.01
CA LEU A 427 -4.58 9.23 -3.39
C LEU A 427 -4.96 9.50 -4.86
N ARG A 428 -4.71 8.52 -5.73
CA ARG A 428 -5.00 8.58 -7.16
C ARG A 428 -6.51 8.57 -7.42
N ASP A 429 -7.25 7.69 -6.75
CA ASP A 429 -8.70 7.56 -6.84
C ASP A 429 -9.38 8.83 -6.33
N LEU A 430 -8.89 9.41 -5.23
CA LEU A 430 -9.39 10.67 -4.71
C LEU A 430 -9.18 11.81 -5.70
N HIS A 431 -7.96 11.96 -6.22
CA HIS A 431 -7.65 12.98 -7.24
C HIS A 431 -8.53 12.80 -8.48
N HIS A 432 -8.71 11.55 -8.92
CA HIS A 432 -9.56 11.23 -10.07
C HIS A 432 -11.05 11.52 -9.79
N PHE A 433 -11.54 11.24 -8.59
CA PHE A 433 -12.91 11.53 -8.17
C PHE A 433 -13.16 13.03 -8.12
N VAL A 434 -12.28 13.82 -7.48
CA VAL A 434 -12.41 15.28 -7.40
C VAL A 434 -12.38 15.90 -8.79
N SER A 435 -11.41 15.50 -9.64
CA SER A 435 -11.29 16.01 -11.01
C SER A 435 -12.51 15.66 -11.88
N LYS A 436 -12.98 14.40 -11.85
CA LYS A 436 -14.20 13.99 -12.59
C LYS A 436 -15.44 14.69 -12.08
N SER A 437 -15.60 14.82 -10.76
CA SER A 437 -16.76 15.48 -10.16
C SER A 437 -16.82 16.95 -10.56
N LEU A 438 -15.68 17.67 -10.52
CA LEU A 438 -15.59 19.06 -10.98
C LEU A 438 -15.92 19.18 -12.47
N GLN A 439 -15.46 18.25 -13.32
CA GLN A 439 -15.78 18.24 -14.76
C GLN A 439 -17.26 17.98 -15.05
N GLN A 440 -17.95 17.19 -14.24
CA GLN A 440 -19.36 16.78 -14.43
C GLN A 440 -20.39 17.67 -13.69
N LEU A 441 -19.96 18.78 -13.08
CA LEU A 441 -20.90 19.72 -12.48
C LEU A 441 -21.88 20.26 -13.54
N PRO A 442 -23.19 20.34 -13.22
CA PRO A 442 -24.23 20.68 -14.19
C PRO A 442 -24.20 22.14 -14.62
N SER A 443 -23.80 23.04 -13.74
CA SER A 443 -23.69 24.47 -14.04
C SER A 443 -22.31 24.79 -14.63
N PRO A 444 -22.22 25.65 -15.66
CA PRO A 444 -20.94 26.18 -16.14
C PRO A 444 -20.12 26.79 -15.00
N SER A 445 -18.95 26.23 -14.71
CA SER A 445 -18.05 26.71 -13.66
C SER A 445 -16.64 26.94 -14.20
N ILE A 446 -16.07 28.09 -13.84
CA ILE A 446 -14.77 28.57 -14.30
C ILE A 446 -13.97 29.01 -13.07
N VAL A 447 -12.74 28.54 -12.97
CA VAL A 447 -11.75 28.97 -12.00
C VAL A 447 -10.70 29.79 -12.74
N CYS A 448 -10.45 31.02 -12.31
CA CYS A 448 -9.39 31.86 -12.86
C CYS A 448 -8.44 32.39 -11.78
N ASP A 449 -7.27 32.83 -12.22
CA ASP A 449 -6.28 33.52 -11.39
C ASP A 449 -6.75 34.96 -11.03
N PRO A 450 -5.99 35.72 -10.23
CA PRO A 450 -6.36 37.08 -9.84
C PRO A 450 -6.49 38.04 -11.04
N GLU A 451 -5.75 37.77 -12.11
CA GLU A 451 -5.74 38.56 -13.35
C GLU A 451 -6.89 38.21 -14.30
N GLY A 452 -7.67 37.16 -14.00
CA GLY A 452 -8.84 36.74 -14.78
C GLY A 452 -8.54 35.70 -15.86
N VAL A 453 -7.37 35.06 -15.83
CA VAL A 453 -6.98 33.98 -16.75
C VAL A 453 -7.54 32.65 -16.27
N VAL A 454 -8.23 31.93 -17.16
CA VAL A 454 -8.88 30.65 -16.84
C VAL A 454 -7.85 29.56 -16.52
N LEU A 455 -7.87 29.05 -15.31
CA LEU A 455 -7.09 27.90 -14.82
C LEU A 455 -7.82 26.58 -15.04
N LEU A 456 -9.14 26.57 -14.82
CA LEU A 456 -9.98 25.38 -14.97
C LEU A 456 -11.37 25.79 -15.45
N ALA A 457 -11.91 25.05 -16.42
CA ALA A 457 -13.30 25.15 -16.84
C ALA A 457 -13.90 23.74 -16.89
N ASN A 458 -15.08 23.55 -16.30
CA ASN A 458 -15.76 22.25 -16.34
C ASN A 458 -16.36 21.95 -17.72
N MET A 459 -16.97 20.76 -17.88
CA MET A 459 -17.56 20.36 -19.16
C MET A 459 -18.71 21.30 -19.57
N ALA A 460 -19.60 21.64 -18.63
CA ALA A 460 -20.71 22.55 -18.88
C ALA A 460 -20.24 23.94 -19.34
N ALA A 461 -19.13 24.48 -18.81
CA ALA A 461 -18.57 25.75 -19.26
C ALA A 461 -18.01 25.69 -20.68
N ARG A 462 -17.38 24.57 -21.06
CA ARG A 462 -16.89 24.36 -22.43
C ARG A 462 -18.03 24.28 -23.43
N GLU A 463 -19.10 23.55 -23.09
CA GLU A 463 -20.30 23.45 -23.92
C GLU A 463 -21.01 24.80 -24.05
N HIS A 464 -21.09 25.57 -22.96
CA HIS A 464 -21.79 26.85 -22.92
C HIS A 464 -21.07 27.97 -23.68
N LEU A 465 -19.73 28.05 -23.60
CA LEU A 465 -18.94 29.18 -24.13
C LEU A 465 -18.19 28.86 -25.43
N GLY A 466 -17.74 27.62 -25.64
CA GLY A 466 -16.83 27.28 -26.75
C GLY A 466 -17.52 26.79 -28.02
N GLY A 467 -18.78 26.36 -27.94
CA GLY A 467 -19.38 25.50 -28.97
C GLY A 467 -18.62 24.17 -29.10
N ALA A 468 -19.19 23.18 -29.81
CA ALA A 468 -18.64 21.82 -29.88
C ALA A 468 -17.23 21.70 -30.53
N THR A 469 -16.61 22.80 -30.97
CA THR A 469 -15.43 22.83 -31.84
C THR A 469 -14.26 23.70 -31.38
N GLN A 470 -14.30 24.39 -30.24
CA GLN A 470 -13.16 25.20 -29.78
C GLN A 470 -12.12 24.43 -28.93
N PRO A 471 -10.81 24.72 -29.10
CA PRO A 471 -9.74 24.17 -28.29
C PRO A 471 -9.72 24.85 -26.91
N SER A 472 -9.46 24.05 -25.86
CA SER A 472 -9.22 24.43 -24.46
C SER A 472 -9.46 25.90 -24.05
N LEU A 473 -10.47 26.15 -23.21
CA LEU A 473 -10.71 27.46 -22.58
C LEU A 473 -9.61 27.88 -21.58
N GLN A 474 -8.69 26.98 -21.22
CA GLN A 474 -7.60 27.29 -20.28
C GLN A 474 -6.60 28.28 -20.90
N GLY A 475 -6.19 29.27 -20.12
CA GLY A 475 -5.27 30.33 -20.57
C GLY A 475 -5.94 31.52 -21.25
N GLN A 476 -7.27 31.50 -21.44
CA GLN A 476 -8.03 32.63 -21.98
C GLN A 476 -8.52 33.58 -20.87
N SER A 477 -8.82 34.83 -21.24
CA SER A 477 -9.40 35.83 -20.32
C SER A 477 -10.89 35.58 -20.13
N VAL A 478 -11.33 35.43 -18.88
CA VAL A 478 -12.76 35.24 -18.56
C VAL A 478 -13.60 36.47 -18.91
N VAL A 479 -12.99 37.66 -18.91
CA VAL A 479 -13.65 38.92 -19.31
C VAL A 479 -13.95 38.92 -20.80
N ASP A 480 -13.03 38.38 -21.60
CA ASP A 480 -13.16 38.36 -23.06
C ASP A 480 -14.20 37.30 -23.48
N LEU A 481 -14.25 36.18 -22.74
CA LEU A 481 -15.22 35.10 -22.94
C LEU A 481 -16.66 35.49 -22.56
N LEU A 482 -16.85 36.44 -21.64
CA LEU A 482 -18.16 36.90 -21.17
C LEU A 482 -18.44 38.36 -21.57
N ALA A 483 -17.78 38.85 -22.62
CA ALA A 483 -17.89 40.24 -23.06
C ALA A 483 -19.28 40.58 -23.63
N ASP A 484 -20.02 39.58 -24.10
CA ASP A 484 -21.38 39.71 -24.63
C ASP A 484 -22.46 39.71 -23.54
N LEU A 485 -22.08 39.46 -22.28
CA LEU A 485 -22.99 39.44 -21.15
C LEU A 485 -23.17 40.85 -20.58
N MET A 486 -24.34 41.43 -20.81
CA MET A 486 -24.65 42.83 -20.50
C MET A 486 -25.59 42.94 -19.30
N ARG A 487 -25.35 43.92 -18.42
CA ARG A 487 -26.24 44.23 -17.29
C ARG A 487 -27.61 44.68 -17.76
N VAL A 488 -28.64 44.14 -17.11
CA VAL A 488 -30.03 44.50 -17.36
C VAL A 488 -30.24 45.98 -17.04
N GLY A 489 -30.67 46.77 -18.03
CA GLY A 489 -31.03 48.19 -17.88
C GLY A 489 -29.92 49.21 -18.13
N THR A 490 -28.64 48.84 -18.06
CA THR A 490 -27.51 49.79 -18.19
C THR A 490 -26.63 49.60 -19.43
N HIS A 491 -26.82 48.52 -20.21
CA HIS A 491 -26.00 48.22 -21.41
C HIS A 491 -24.49 48.29 -21.15
N GLN A 492 -24.04 47.94 -19.94
CA GLN A 492 -22.62 47.80 -19.59
C GLN A 492 -22.25 46.33 -19.44
N PRO A 493 -21.01 45.91 -19.77
CA PRO A 493 -20.54 44.55 -19.53
C PRO A 493 -20.67 44.17 -18.06
N LEU A 494 -21.08 42.94 -17.79
CA LEU A 494 -21.28 42.45 -16.43
C LEU A 494 -19.96 42.34 -15.66
N LEU A 495 -18.92 41.86 -16.34
CA LEU A 495 -17.55 41.64 -15.86
C LEU A 495 -16.57 42.55 -16.62
N THR A 496 -15.68 43.22 -15.88
CA THR A 496 -14.58 44.01 -16.43
C THR A 496 -13.28 43.67 -15.70
N ARG A 497 -12.13 43.93 -16.35
CA ARG A 497 -10.81 43.68 -15.74
C ARG A 497 -10.59 44.51 -14.47
N GLU A 498 -11.12 45.73 -14.41
CA GLU A 498 -11.06 46.59 -13.22
C GLU A 498 -11.80 45.98 -12.02
N LEU A 499 -12.96 45.35 -12.24
CA LEU A 499 -13.74 44.70 -11.17
C LEU A 499 -13.02 43.46 -10.59
N LEU A 500 -12.36 42.67 -11.45
CA LEU A 500 -11.53 41.54 -11.03
C LEU A 500 -10.33 42.00 -10.18
N HIS A 501 -9.64 43.05 -10.63
CA HIS A 501 -8.44 43.57 -9.97
C HIS A 501 -8.75 44.26 -8.63
N HIS A 502 -9.91 44.92 -8.50
CA HIS A 502 -10.33 45.57 -7.25
C HIS A 502 -11.13 44.67 -6.30
N ARG A 503 -11.33 43.39 -6.64
CA ARG A 503 -12.18 42.44 -5.89
C ARG A 503 -13.56 42.98 -5.52
N SER A 504 -14.12 43.77 -6.41
CA SER A 504 -15.39 44.49 -6.23
C SER A 504 -16.53 43.87 -7.04
N ILE A 505 -16.34 42.65 -7.55
CA ILE A 505 -17.42 41.91 -8.24
C ILE A 505 -18.49 41.54 -7.21
N PRO A 506 -19.75 41.92 -7.42
CA PRO A 506 -20.84 41.47 -6.56
C PRO A 506 -20.91 39.94 -6.55
N GLU A 507 -21.21 39.33 -5.41
CA GLU A 507 -21.30 37.86 -5.30
C GLU A 507 -22.30 37.26 -6.29
N GLN A 508 -23.31 38.03 -6.69
CA GLN A 508 -24.35 37.66 -7.64
C GLN A 508 -24.63 38.84 -8.57
N SER A 509 -24.67 38.60 -9.88
CA SER A 509 -24.99 39.62 -10.89
C SER A 509 -25.80 39.02 -12.04
N GLU A 510 -26.89 39.67 -12.43
CA GLU A 510 -27.73 39.26 -13.56
C GLU A 510 -27.38 40.02 -14.83
N GLY A 511 -27.32 39.30 -15.95
CA GLY A 511 -27.11 39.87 -17.27
C GLY A 511 -27.89 39.13 -18.36
N CYS A 512 -28.02 39.79 -19.50
CA CYS A 512 -28.50 39.17 -20.73
C CYS A 512 -27.36 39.05 -21.73
N ASP A 513 -27.23 37.89 -22.37
CA ASP A 513 -26.24 37.68 -23.42
C ASP A 513 -26.75 38.10 -24.81
N ALA A 514 -25.89 37.99 -25.82
CA ALA A 514 -26.23 38.32 -27.21
C ALA A 514 -27.29 37.40 -27.82
N GLN A 515 -27.54 36.22 -27.24
CA GLN A 515 -28.59 35.29 -27.68
C GLN A 515 -29.93 35.54 -26.96
N GLY A 516 -30.01 36.55 -26.09
CA GLY A 516 -31.21 36.91 -25.35
C GLY A 516 -31.53 36.00 -24.16
N ARG A 517 -30.55 35.21 -23.69
CA ARG A 517 -30.70 34.40 -22.47
C ARG A 517 -30.45 35.26 -21.24
N SER A 518 -31.20 35.02 -20.17
CA SER A 518 -30.99 35.68 -18.87
C SER A 518 -30.09 34.81 -18.01
N LEU A 519 -28.90 35.27 -17.68
CA LEU A 519 -27.91 34.53 -16.90
C LEU A 519 -27.63 35.22 -15.56
N LEU A 520 -27.52 34.41 -14.51
CA LEU A 520 -27.00 34.81 -13.20
C LEU A 520 -25.56 34.35 -13.07
N VAL A 521 -24.65 35.29 -12.84
CA VAL A 521 -23.23 35.02 -12.59
C VAL A 521 -22.98 35.11 -11.10
N GLN A 522 -22.49 34.00 -10.54
CA GLN A 522 -22.06 33.91 -9.15
C GLN A 522 -20.54 33.94 -9.08
N CYS A 523 -19.99 34.88 -8.32
CA CYS A 523 -18.55 35.10 -8.21
C CYS A 523 -18.10 34.94 -6.77
N LYS A 524 -17.17 34.01 -6.51
CA LYS A 524 -16.61 33.79 -5.17
C LYS A 524 -15.08 33.83 -5.20
N PRO A 525 -14.42 34.70 -4.43
CA PRO A 525 -12.97 34.69 -4.31
C PRO A 525 -12.51 33.54 -3.40
N PHE A 526 -11.36 32.95 -3.70
CA PHE A 526 -10.70 31.99 -2.81
C PHE A 526 -9.22 32.35 -2.64
N THR A 527 -8.70 32.05 -1.44
CA THR A 527 -7.29 32.21 -1.09
C THR A 527 -6.85 30.93 -0.38
N ASP A 528 -6.07 30.10 -1.05
CA ASP A 528 -5.37 28.97 -0.44
C ASP A 528 -3.86 29.19 -0.54
N LEU A 529 -3.08 28.56 0.34
CA LEU A 529 -1.66 28.83 0.71
C LEU A 529 -0.64 28.99 -0.44
N ALA A 530 -1.02 28.81 -1.71
CA ALA A 530 -0.20 29.11 -2.89
C ALA A 530 -0.92 29.84 -4.05
N ASN A 531 -2.26 29.84 -4.14
CA ASN A 531 -3.02 30.41 -5.27
C ASN A 531 -4.24 31.22 -4.77
N ALA A 532 -4.26 32.52 -5.05
CA ALA A 532 -5.46 33.35 -4.98
C ALA A 532 -6.18 33.32 -6.33
N GLY A 533 -7.51 33.41 -6.36
CA GLY A 533 -8.27 33.41 -7.61
C GLY A 533 -9.77 33.59 -7.44
N TRP A 534 -10.51 33.39 -8.53
CA TRP A 534 -11.97 33.50 -8.56
C TRP A 534 -12.62 32.20 -9.05
N LEU A 535 -13.74 31.85 -8.44
CA LEU A 535 -14.68 30.84 -8.92
C LEU A 535 -15.91 31.57 -9.47
N LEU A 536 -16.16 31.43 -10.77
CA LEU A 536 -17.34 31.95 -11.47
C LEU A 536 -18.26 30.79 -11.83
N THR A 537 -19.55 30.93 -11.55
CA THR A 537 -20.59 29.97 -11.97
C THR A 537 -21.71 30.69 -12.69
N LEU A 538 -22.12 30.18 -13.85
CA LEU A 538 -23.24 30.71 -14.64
C LEU A 538 -24.50 29.86 -14.37
N VAL A 539 -25.62 30.52 -14.11
CA VAL A 539 -26.93 29.88 -13.93
C VAL A 539 -27.91 30.48 -14.93
N ASP A 540 -28.53 29.64 -15.75
CA ASP A 540 -29.53 30.07 -16.72
C ASP A 540 -30.89 30.32 -16.03
N LEU A 541 -31.38 31.55 -16.11
CA LEU A 541 -32.65 32.01 -15.55
C LEU A 541 -33.70 32.29 -16.63
N THR A 542 -33.44 31.97 -17.89
CA THR A 542 -34.28 32.35 -19.03
C THR A 542 -35.72 31.85 -18.87
N ASP A 543 -35.91 30.57 -18.55
CA ASP A 543 -37.24 29.98 -18.41
C ASP A 543 -38.00 30.53 -17.20
N MET A 544 -37.30 30.75 -16.09
CA MET A 544 -37.88 31.37 -14.89
C MET A 544 -38.36 32.80 -15.17
N ARG A 545 -37.55 33.59 -15.88
CA ARG A 545 -37.91 34.96 -16.30
C ARG A 545 -39.13 34.97 -17.22
N ARG A 546 -39.19 34.05 -18.19
CA ARG A 546 -40.36 33.89 -19.09
C ARG A 546 -41.63 33.53 -18.31
N ALA A 547 -41.54 32.59 -17.38
CA ALA A 547 -42.68 32.19 -16.54
C ALA A 547 -43.19 33.34 -15.65
N LEU A 548 -42.29 34.14 -15.08
CA LEU A 548 -42.65 35.32 -14.29
C LEU A 548 -43.39 36.37 -15.15
N GLN A 549 -42.90 36.64 -16.36
CA GLN A 549 -43.55 37.56 -17.29
C GLN A 549 -44.96 37.09 -17.69
N GLN A 550 -45.14 35.80 -17.97
CA GLN A 550 -46.46 35.21 -18.26
C GLN A 550 -47.43 35.37 -17.09
N ARG A 551 -46.96 35.12 -15.85
CA ARG A 551 -47.77 35.29 -14.63
C ARG A 551 -48.21 36.74 -14.45
N ASP A 552 -47.31 37.69 -14.63
CA ASP A 552 -47.62 39.10 -14.44
C ASP A 552 -48.61 39.62 -15.51
N GLN A 553 -48.52 39.13 -16.76
CA GLN A 553 -49.51 39.39 -17.81
C GLN A 553 -50.90 38.82 -17.48
N ALA A 554 -50.98 37.60 -16.95
CA ALA A 554 -52.24 36.97 -16.51
C ALA A 554 -52.94 37.76 -15.40
N MET A 555 -52.17 38.26 -14.42
CA MET A 555 -52.71 39.04 -13.29
C MET A 555 -53.30 40.38 -13.73
N ASN A 556 -52.68 41.04 -14.71
CA ASN A 556 -53.20 42.29 -15.26
C ASN A 556 -54.54 42.08 -15.98
N PHE A 557 -54.71 40.99 -16.74
CA PHE A 557 -55.97 40.68 -17.42
C PHE A 557 -57.14 40.42 -16.46
N ILE A 558 -56.97 39.49 -15.50
CA ILE A 558 -58.03 39.15 -14.51
C ILE A 558 -58.51 40.40 -13.78
N SER A 559 -57.59 41.33 -13.52
CA SER A 559 -57.88 42.55 -12.76
C SER A 559 -58.65 43.60 -13.53
N HIS A 560 -58.49 43.70 -14.85
CA HIS A 560 -59.04 44.84 -15.62
C HIS A 560 -60.35 44.47 -16.34
N ASP A 561 -60.39 43.32 -17.01
CA ASP A 561 -61.48 43.04 -17.97
C ASP A 561 -62.65 42.27 -17.34
N ILE A 562 -62.39 41.40 -16.35
CA ILE A 562 -63.45 40.71 -15.58
C ILE A 562 -64.15 41.67 -14.61
N ARG A 563 -63.49 42.74 -14.15
CA ARG A 563 -64.10 43.72 -13.23
C ARG A 563 -65.20 44.53 -13.88
N ALA A 564 -65.10 44.85 -15.18
CA ALA A 564 -66.06 45.71 -15.87
C ALA A 564 -67.51 45.16 -15.92
N PRO A 565 -67.77 43.91 -16.35
CA PRO A 565 -69.14 43.36 -16.31
C PRO A 565 -69.64 43.18 -14.87
N ASN A 566 -68.79 42.77 -13.94
CA ASN A 566 -69.16 42.59 -12.53
C ASN A 566 -69.53 43.94 -11.85
N ALA A 567 -68.78 45.01 -12.14
CA ALA A 567 -69.12 46.36 -11.71
C ALA A 567 -70.48 46.81 -12.28
N SER A 568 -70.76 46.48 -13.55
CA SER A 568 -72.05 46.80 -14.19
C SER A 568 -73.23 46.08 -13.52
N ILE A 569 -73.07 44.81 -13.12
CA ILE A 569 -74.06 44.06 -12.33
C ILE A 569 -74.32 44.75 -10.98
N LEU A 570 -73.25 45.12 -10.27
CA LEU A 570 -73.37 45.80 -8.98
C LEU A 570 -74.09 47.15 -9.11
N THR A 571 -73.75 47.96 -10.10
CA THR A 571 -74.43 49.24 -10.37
C THR A 571 -75.92 49.04 -10.70
N LEU A 572 -76.27 48.02 -11.49
CA LEU A 572 -77.69 47.70 -11.77
C LEU A 572 -78.47 47.33 -10.50
N LEU A 573 -77.87 46.49 -9.64
CA LEU A 573 -78.46 46.11 -8.36
C LEU A 573 -78.59 47.31 -7.40
N GLU A 574 -77.59 48.20 -7.38
CA GLU A 574 -77.63 49.44 -6.60
C GLU A 574 -78.70 50.40 -7.11
N MET A 575 -78.84 50.57 -8.43
CA MET A 575 -79.89 51.41 -9.02
C MET A 575 -81.29 50.89 -8.71
N GLN A 576 -81.51 49.56 -8.74
CA GLN A 576 -82.80 48.98 -8.35
C GLN A 576 -83.10 49.23 -6.86
N ARG A 577 -82.09 49.13 -5.98
CA ARG A 577 -82.25 49.40 -4.55
C ARG A 577 -82.54 50.87 -4.25
N ALA A 578 -81.86 51.79 -4.95
CA ALA A 578 -82.00 53.23 -4.75
C ALA A 578 -83.29 53.81 -5.37
N TYR A 579 -83.78 53.22 -6.47
CA TYR A 579 -84.95 53.70 -7.21
C TYR A 579 -85.89 52.55 -7.59
N PRO A 580 -86.60 51.94 -6.61
CA PRO A 580 -87.49 50.82 -6.87
C PRO A 580 -88.62 51.21 -7.84
N GLY A 581 -88.86 50.37 -8.86
CA GLY A 581 -89.92 50.55 -9.86
C GLY A 581 -89.50 51.26 -11.16
N ARG A 582 -88.24 51.69 -11.31
CA ARG A 582 -87.73 52.28 -12.58
C ARG A 582 -87.48 51.26 -13.69
N MET A 583 -87.25 50.01 -13.33
CA MET A 583 -87.12 48.87 -14.24
C MET A 583 -87.95 47.72 -13.69
N SER A 584 -88.52 46.89 -14.56
CA SER A 584 -89.20 45.67 -14.13
C SER A 584 -88.17 44.67 -13.61
N ASP A 585 -88.59 43.79 -12.69
CA ASP A 585 -87.72 42.73 -12.18
C ASP A 585 -87.26 41.79 -13.30
N GLU A 586 -88.10 41.57 -14.32
CA GLU A 586 -87.75 40.78 -15.51
C GLU A 586 -86.63 41.43 -16.34
N GLU A 587 -86.69 42.76 -16.55
CA GLU A 587 -85.65 43.49 -17.29
C GLU A 587 -84.33 43.55 -16.51
N LEU A 588 -84.40 43.69 -15.18
CA LEU A 588 -83.22 43.62 -14.31
C LEU A 588 -82.55 42.25 -14.39
N MET A 589 -83.34 41.16 -14.27
CA MET A 589 -82.81 39.79 -14.32
C MET A 589 -82.16 39.48 -15.66
N LEU A 590 -82.78 39.87 -16.79
CA LEU A 590 -82.19 39.71 -18.13
C LEU A 590 -80.85 40.44 -18.27
N ARG A 591 -80.74 41.67 -17.73
CA ARG A 591 -79.48 42.45 -17.81
C ARG A 591 -78.39 41.88 -16.90
N ILE A 592 -78.74 41.42 -15.71
CA ILE A 592 -77.81 40.74 -14.80
C ILE A 592 -77.32 39.45 -15.43
N GLU A 593 -78.24 38.64 -15.97
CA GLU A 593 -77.92 37.39 -16.64
C GLU A 593 -76.95 37.61 -17.80
N ARG A 594 -77.20 38.60 -18.66
CA ARG A 594 -76.30 38.96 -19.76
C ARG A 594 -74.89 39.31 -19.28
N TYR A 595 -74.75 40.17 -18.27
CA TYR A 595 -73.42 40.53 -17.76
C TYR A 595 -72.74 39.37 -17.01
N ALA A 596 -73.50 38.51 -16.33
CA ALA A 596 -72.97 37.33 -15.66
C ALA A 596 -72.47 36.29 -16.68
N GLN A 597 -73.23 36.06 -17.75
CA GLN A 597 -72.83 35.20 -18.87
C GLN A 597 -71.60 35.77 -19.60
N ALA A 598 -71.54 37.08 -19.82
CA ALA A 598 -70.35 37.72 -20.40
C ALA A 598 -69.10 37.55 -19.52
N SER A 599 -69.24 37.73 -18.20
CA SER A 599 -68.17 37.53 -17.22
C SER A 599 -67.69 36.07 -17.16
N LEU A 600 -68.63 35.11 -17.20
CA LEU A 600 -68.32 33.68 -17.26
C LEU A 600 -67.59 33.31 -18.56
N GLY A 601 -68.07 33.79 -19.70
CA GLY A 601 -67.41 33.57 -20.99
C GLY A 601 -66.00 34.18 -21.06
N MET A 602 -65.75 35.31 -20.39
CA MET A 602 -64.39 35.88 -20.25
C MET A 602 -63.46 34.95 -19.47
N ALA A 603 -63.94 34.42 -18.34
CA ALA A 603 -63.15 33.52 -17.50
C ALA A 603 -62.85 32.20 -18.23
N GLU A 604 -63.83 31.61 -18.90
CA GLU A 604 -63.66 30.37 -19.66
C GLU A 604 -62.67 30.54 -20.82
N ASN A 605 -62.80 31.60 -21.62
CA ASN A 605 -61.88 31.87 -22.73
C ASN A 605 -60.43 32.10 -22.24
N PHE A 606 -60.26 32.75 -21.09
CA PHE A 606 -58.94 32.93 -20.49
C PHE A 606 -58.33 31.62 -20.00
N VAL A 607 -59.10 30.78 -19.32
CA VAL A 607 -58.64 29.44 -18.90
C VAL A 607 -58.25 28.61 -20.11
N GLN A 608 -59.00 28.70 -21.21
CA GLN A 608 -58.68 28.00 -22.45
C GLN A 608 -57.36 28.49 -23.06
N LEU A 609 -57.14 29.80 -23.15
CA LEU A 609 -55.88 30.37 -23.67
C LEU A 609 -54.69 30.01 -22.77
N ALA A 610 -54.83 30.16 -21.45
CA ALA A 610 -53.80 29.81 -20.48
C ALA A 610 -53.45 28.31 -20.54
N SER A 611 -54.46 27.45 -20.69
CA SER A 611 -54.26 26.00 -20.86
C SER A 611 -53.53 25.70 -22.17
N ALA A 612 -53.92 26.33 -23.29
CA ALA A 612 -53.23 26.16 -24.57
C ALA A 612 -51.76 26.66 -24.54
N GLN A 613 -51.41 27.60 -23.66
CA GLN A 613 -50.04 28.06 -23.47
C GLN A 613 -49.24 27.21 -22.48
N ALA A 614 -49.86 26.63 -21.45
CA ALA A 614 -49.14 25.93 -20.38
C ALA A 614 -49.12 24.40 -20.54
N GLN A 615 -50.13 23.82 -21.20
CA GLN A 615 -50.32 22.37 -21.27
C GLN A 615 -49.43 21.72 -22.35
N GLU A 616 -48.96 20.51 -22.06
CA GLU A 616 -48.33 19.64 -23.06
C GLU A 616 -49.39 19.15 -24.07
N TYR A 617 -49.13 19.38 -25.35
CA TYR A 617 -50.03 18.99 -26.44
C TYR A 617 -49.94 17.48 -26.65
N ARG A 618 -51.09 16.81 -26.67
CA ARG A 618 -51.14 15.37 -26.88
C ARG A 618 -51.36 15.08 -28.36
N PHE A 619 -50.26 15.10 -29.10
CA PHE A 619 -50.25 14.81 -30.52
C PHE A 619 -50.63 13.34 -30.79
N ALA A 620 -51.75 13.14 -31.49
CA ALA A 620 -52.23 11.85 -31.95
C ALA A 620 -52.64 11.93 -33.44
N PRO A 621 -52.50 10.83 -34.21
CA PRO A 621 -53.00 10.79 -35.58
C PRO A 621 -54.51 11.03 -35.62
N MET A 622 -54.96 11.94 -36.47
CA MET A 622 -56.37 12.27 -36.67
C MET A 622 -56.64 12.59 -38.14
N ASP A 623 -57.92 12.63 -38.49
CA ASP A 623 -58.38 13.12 -39.79
C ASP A 623 -59.04 14.50 -39.61
N LEU A 624 -58.49 15.53 -40.26
CA LEU A 624 -59.04 16.89 -40.20
C LEU A 624 -60.43 16.99 -40.84
N VAL A 625 -60.76 16.10 -41.78
CA VAL A 625 -62.11 16.03 -42.38
C VAL A 625 -63.15 15.71 -41.30
N ALA A 626 -62.88 14.70 -40.49
CA ALA A 626 -63.77 14.28 -39.40
C ALA A 626 -63.90 15.38 -38.32
N VAL A 627 -62.79 16.04 -37.97
CA VAL A 627 -62.80 17.11 -36.97
C VAL A 627 -63.61 18.32 -37.45
N LEU A 628 -63.46 18.71 -38.72
CA LEU A 628 -64.24 19.82 -39.31
C LEU A 628 -65.73 19.48 -39.36
N ALA A 629 -66.08 18.27 -39.78
CA ALA A 629 -67.47 17.80 -39.85
C ALA A 629 -68.14 17.79 -38.46
N GLU A 630 -67.51 17.17 -37.46
CA GLU A 630 -68.02 17.14 -36.09
C GLU A 630 -68.20 18.55 -35.51
N THR A 631 -67.25 19.44 -35.76
CA THR A 631 -67.33 20.82 -35.26
C THR A 631 -68.45 21.62 -35.93
N ALA A 632 -68.70 21.39 -37.22
CA ALA A 632 -69.81 22.01 -37.94
C ALA A 632 -71.17 21.49 -37.44
N ASP A 633 -71.28 20.19 -37.18
CA ASP A 633 -72.48 19.55 -36.61
C ASP A 633 -72.80 20.07 -35.20
N ASP A 634 -71.78 20.20 -34.34
CA ASP A 634 -71.94 20.74 -32.98
C ASP A 634 -72.52 22.17 -32.96
N LEU A 635 -72.23 22.96 -33.99
CA LEU A 635 -72.69 24.33 -34.14
C LEU A 635 -73.98 24.48 -34.96
N TRP A 636 -74.56 23.36 -35.43
CA TRP A 636 -75.75 23.37 -36.28
C TRP A 636 -76.96 24.06 -35.61
N ALA A 637 -77.16 23.82 -34.32
CA ALA A 637 -78.25 24.44 -33.56
C ALA A 637 -78.10 25.97 -33.47
N LEU A 638 -76.87 26.46 -33.26
CA LEU A 638 -76.57 27.89 -33.20
C LEU A 638 -76.75 28.56 -34.57
N ALA A 639 -76.29 27.90 -35.64
CA ALA A 639 -76.48 28.38 -37.01
C ALA A 639 -77.97 28.49 -37.36
N ARG A 640 -78.78 27.50 -36.96
CA ARG A 640 -80.24 27.51 -37.20
C ARG A 640 -80.97 28.60 -36.42
N ASP A 641 -80.61 28.83 -35.16
CA ASP A 641 -81.17 29.91 -34.33
C ASP A 641 -80.91 31.30 -34.93
N ARG A 642 -79.73 31.48 -35.55
CA ARG A 642 -79.30 32.68 -36.27
C ARG A 642 -79.75 32.74 -37.74
N ASN A 643 -80.49 31.75 -38.23
CA ASN A 643 -80.87 31.61 -39.63
C ASN A 643 -79.69 31.68 -40.63
N VAL A 644 -78.54 31.08 -40.29
CA VAL A 644 -77.32 31.02 -41.12
C VAL A 644 -77.16 29.60 -41.68
N ASP A 645 -76.90 29.50 -42.99
CA ASP A 645 -76.65 28.22 -43.68
C ASP A 645 -75.15 27.89 -43.67
N VAL A 646 -74.75 26.77 -43.05
CA VAL A 646 -73.35 26.32 -43.01
C VAL A 646 -73.15 25.25 -44.08
N ARG A 647 -72.35 25.57 -45.10
CA ARG A 647 -72.08 24.67 -46.23
C ARG A 647 -70.64 24.20 -46.21
N THR A 648 -70.45 22.92 -46.50
CA THR A 648 -69.13 22.34 -46.75
C THR A 648 -68.89 22.26 -48.26
N ALA A 649 -67.77 22.81 -48.72
CA ALA A 649 -67.36 22.82 -50.12
C ALA A 649 -65.92 22.34 -50.25
N ALA A 650 -65.60 21.55 -51.28
CA ALA A 650 -64.25 21.05 -51.55
C ALA A 650 -63.56 20.40 -50.33
N ILE A 651 -63.93 19.15 -50.03
CA ILE A 651 -63.36 18.33 -48.96
C ILE A 651 -62.74 17.06 -49.58
N PRO A 652 -61.48 16.71 -49.29
CA PRO A 652 -60.88 15.44 -49.72
C PRO A 652 -61.44 14.26 -48.92
N ASP A 653 -61.29 13.02 -49.43
CA ASP A 653 -61.79 11.82 -48.74
C ASP A 653 -61.20 11.65 -47.33
N THR A 654 -59.91 11.97 -47.17
CA THR A 654 -59.21 11.96 -45.87
C THR A 654 -58.13 13.04 -45.85
N ALA A 655 -57.90 13.66 -44.69
CA ALA A 655 -56.82 14.61 -44.46
C ALA A 655 -56.05 14.25 -43.17
N PRO A 656 -55.12 13.27 -43.23
CA PRO A 656 -54.39 12.83 -42.07
C PRO A 656 -53.49 13.94 -41.52
N PHE A 657 -53.52 14.11 -40.20
CA PHE A 657 -52.75 15.10 -39.47
C PHE A 657 -52.33 14.55 -38.10
N LEU A 658 -51.15 14.95 -37.62
CA LEU A 658 -50.69 14.62 -36.28
C LEU A 658 -50.89 15.85 -35.39
N GLY A 659 -51.86 15.80 -34.47
CA GLY A 659 -52.26 16.97 -33.68
C GLY A 659 -52.95 16.62 -32.37
N ASP A 660 -53.25 17.63 -31.56
CA ASP A 660 -54.15 17.51 -30.42
C ASP A 660 -55.60 17.76 -30.88
N ARG A 661 -56.39 16.69 -30.93
CA ARG A 661 -57.75 16.72 -31.49
C ARG A 661 -58.65 17.70 -30.73
N ALA A 662 -58.55 17.72 -29.40
CA ALA A 662 -59.41 18.55 -28.56
C ALA A 662 -59.11 20.04 -28.76
N LEU A 663 -57.83 20.40 -28.87
CA LEU A 663 -57.42 21.79 -29.09
C LEU A 663 -57.74 22.27 -30.51
N LEU A 664 -57.56 21.42 -31.54
CA LEU A 664 -57.93 21.77 -32.90
C LEU A 664 -59.44 21.91 -33.11
N SER A 665 -60.24 21.00 -32.54
CA SER A 665 -61.71 21.11 -32.58
C SER A 665 -62.18 22.43 -31.95
N ARG A 666 -61.58 22.83 -30.82
CA ARG A 666 -61.86 24.12 -30.17
C ARG A 666 -61.44 25.32 -31.02
N ALA A 667 -60.27 25.25 -31.65
CA ALA A 667 -59.81 26.32 -32.54
C ALA A 667 -60.78 26.49 -33.72
N LEU A 668 -61.19 25.40 -34.36
CA LEU A 668 -62.19 25.42 -35.43
C LEU A 668 -63.53 25.94 -34.95
N ALA A 669 -64.02 25.48 -33.79
CA ALA A 669 -65.28 25.95 -33.21
C ALA A 669 -65.27 27.48 -32.99
N ASN A 670 -64.14 28.05 -32.55
CA ASN A 670 -64.00 29.49 -32.39
C ASN A 670 -64.04 30.26 -33.72
N VAL A 671 -63.45 29.71 -34.77
CA VAL A 671 -63.50 30.34 -36.11
C VAL A 671 -64.91 30.22 -36.71
N LEU A 672 -65.54 29.05 -36.64
CA LEU A 672 -66.92 28.85 -37.13
C LEU A 672 -67.93 29.68 -36.34
N ASN A 673 -67.82 29.75 -35.01
CA ASN A 673 -68.72 30.57 -34.18
C ASN A 673 -68.58 32.05 -34.53
N ASN A 674 -67.35 32.55 -34.74
CA ASN A 674 -67.14 33.90 -35.25
C ASN A 674 -67.81 34.10 -36.61
N ALA A 675 -67.60 33.18 -37.57
CA ALA A 675 -68.20 33.26 -38.90
C ALA A 675 -69.74 33.31 -38.86
N ILE A 676 -70.39 32.48 -38.04
CA ILE A 676 -71.85 32.47 -37.83
C ILE A 676 -72.32 33.79 -37.21
N LYS A 677 -71.60 34.26 -36.18
CA LYS A 677 -71.97 35.44 -35.41
C LYS A 677 -71.87 36.75 -36.19
N PHE A 678 -70.92 36.85 -37.12
CA PHE A 678 -70.71 38.04 -37.95
C PHE A 678 -71.45 38.00 -39.29
N SER A 679 -72.03 36.86 -39.67
CA SER A 679 -72.87 36.74 -40.87
C SER A 679 -74.24 37.41 -40.65
N PRO A 680 -74.84 38.03 -41.69
CA PRO A 680 -76.20 38.54 -41.62
C PRO A 680 -77.24 37.41 -41.58
N ASP A 681 -78.46 37.69 -41.10
CA ASP A 681 -79.58 36.72 -41.10
C ASP A 681 -79.87 36.23 -42.52
N GLY A 682 -79.94 34.92 -42.72
CA GLY A 682 -80.06 34.28 -44.04
C GLY A 682 -78.73 34.12 -44.79
N GLY A 683 -77.61 34.54 -44.19
CA GLY A 683 -76.27 34.44 -44.76
C GLY A 683 -75.76 33.00 -44.85
N THR A 684 -74.67 32.80 -45.59
CA THR A 684 -74.01 31.50 -45.76
C THR A 684 -72.58 31.53 -45.24
N VAL A 685 -72.21 30.53 -44.42
CA VAL A 685 -70.83 30.26 -44.01
C VAL A 685 -70.31 29.05 -44.78
N GLU A 686 -69.22 29.23 -45.52
CA GLU A 686 -68.62 28.18 -46.34
C GLU A 686 -67.34 27.64 -45.67
N CYS A 687 -67.32 26.34 -45.41
CA CYS A 687 -66.17 25.62 -44.86
C CYS A 687 -65.55 24.75 -45.94
N SER A 688 -64.22 24.85 -46.14
CA SER A 688 -63.49 24.02 -47.09
C SER A 688 -62.20 23.48 -46.51
N LEU A 689 -61.72 22.35 -47.07
CA LEU A 689 -60.45 21.75 -46.69
C LEU A 689 -59.70 21.34 -47.94
N THR A 690 -58.55 21.97 -48.21
CA THR A 690 -57.79 21.70 -49.44
C THR A 690 -56.31 21.48 -49.14
N ALA A 691 -55.62 20.77 -50.03
CA ALA A 691 -54.16 20.64 -49.97
C ALA A 691 -53.49 21.83 -50.68
N ARG A 692 -52.57 22.53 -50.01
CA ARG A 692 -51.72 23.59 -50.57
C ARG A 692 -50.25 23.21 -50.40
N GLY A 693 -49.71 22.46 -51.36
CA GLY A 693 -48.34 21.94 -51.30
C GLY A 693 -48.17 20.99 -50.09
N PRO A 694 -47.18 21.19 -49.21
CA PRO A 694 -46.96 20.35 -48.03
C PRO A 694 -47.87 20.72 -46.84
N HIS A 695 -49.01 21.37 -47.07
CA HIS A 695 -49.93 21.81 -46.02
C HIS A 695 -51.38 21.44 -46.33
N TRP A 696 -52.15 21.16 -45.28
CA TRP A 696 -53.61 21.17 -45.28
C TRP A 696 -54.10 22.58 -44.93
N VAL A 697 -55.06 23.09 -45.68
CA VAL A 697 -55.67 24.40 -45.46
C VAL A 697 -57.13 24.21 -45.13
N VAL A 698 -57.49 24.43 -43.86
CA VAL A 698 -58.89 24.51 -43.43
C VAL A 698 -59.32 25.96 -43.56
N SER A 699 -60.31 26.25 -44.41
CA SER A 699 -60.82 27.59 -44.65
C SER A 699 -62.26 27.71 -44.18
N VAL A 700 -62.57 28.82 -43.50
CA VAL A 700 -63.91 29.20 -43.07
C VAL A 700 -64.19 30.61 -43.57
N ARG A 701 -65.19 30.74 -44.44
CA ARG A 701 -65.57 31.99 -45.09
C ARG A 701 -66.96 32.43 -44.67
N ASP A 702 -67.08 33.67 -44.21
CA ASP A 702 -68.36 34.30 -43.87
C ASP A 702 -68.79 35.39 -44.87
N GLN A 703 -70.02 35.88 -44.72
CA GLN A 703 -70.59 37.00 -45.49
C GLN A 703 -70.77 38.26 -44.63
N GLY A 704 -69.95 38.40 -43.59
CA GLY A 704 -70.03 39.50 -42.63
C GLY A 704 -69.44 40.82 -43.13
N PRO A 705 -69.25 41.80 -42.21
CA PRO A 705 -68.82 43.15 -42.55
C PRO A 705 -67.37 43.26 -43.04
N GLY A 706 -66.56 42.21 -42.94
CA GLY A 706 -65.15 42.17 -43.36
C GLY A 706 -64.19 43.00 -42.50
N ILE A 707 -62.89 42.91 -42.79
CA ILE A 707 -61.80 43.47 -41.98
C ILE A 707 -60.90 44.34 -42.86
N ALA A 708 -60.68 45.61 -42.45
CA ALA A 708 -59.79 46.53 -43.16
C ALA A 708 -58.32 46.02 -43.20
N PRO A 709 -57.60 46.16 -44.34
CA PRO A 709 -56.25 45.61 -44.50
C PRO A 709 -55.24 46.01 -43.41
N GLU A 710 -55.34 47.23 -42.89
CA GLU A 710 -54.44 47.75 -41.85
C GLU A 710 -54.62 47.05 -40.49
N LEU A 711 -55.79 46.45 -40.29
CA LEU A 711 -56.20 45.81 -39.04
C LEU A 711 -55.97 44.29 -39.06
N GLN A 712 -55.76 43.69 -40.23
CA GLN A 712 -55.63 42.23 -40.41
C GLN A 712 -54.44 41.63 -39.64
N GLY A 713 -53.30 42.33 -39.55
CA GLY A 713 -52.13 41.86 -38.78
C GLY A 713 -52.30 41.89 -37.26
N GLN A 714 -53.33 42.58 -36.77
CA GLN A 714 -53.55 42.80 -35.34
C GLN A 714 -54.68 41.91 -34.77
N VAL A 715 -55.45 41.23 -35.62
CA VAL A 715 -56.62 40.45 -35.19
C VAL A 715 -56.28 39.21 -34.37
N PHE A 716 -55.02 38.78 -34.43
CA PHE A 716 -54.50 37.63 -33.70
C PHE A 716 -53.92 37.99 -32.33
N ALA A 717 -53.75 39.27 -32.04
CA ALA A 717 -53.27 39.73 -30.74
C ALA A 717 -54.35 39.49 -29.68
N PRO A 718 -53.99 38.96 -28.49
CA PRO A 718 -54.93 38.83 -27.38
C PRO A 718 -55.57 40.18 -27.02
N TYR A 719 -56.86 40.16 -26.68
CA TYR A 719 -57.61 41.32 -26.16
C TYR A 719 -57.93 42.41 -27.18
N GLN A 720 -57.78 42.15 -28.48
CA GLN A 720 -58.05 43.14 -29.51
C GLN A 720 -59.45 42.98 -30.12
N ARG A 721 -60.25 44.06 -30.10
CA ARG A 721 -61.59 44.14 -30.72
C ARG A 721 -61.59 45.19 -31.82
N LEU A 722 -61.97 44.80 -33.04
CA LEU A 722 -61.92 45.70 -34.20
C LEU A 722 -63.25 46.44 -34.47
N HIS A 723 -64.36 46.04 -33.86
CA HIS A 723 -65.72 46.44 -34.29
C HIS A 723 -66.50 47.28 -33.27
N ASP A 724 -65.85 47.83 -32.24
CA ASP A 724 -66.50 48.58 -31.15
C ASP A 724 -67.27 49.84 -31.60
N ARG A 725 -67.09 50.32 -32.85
CA ARG A 725 -67.72 51.55 -33.35
C ARG A 725 -68.91 51.37 -34.29
N SER A 726 -69.10 50.19 -34.90
CA SER A 726 -70.08 50.02 -35.99
C SER A 726 -71.22 49.03 -35.67
N HIS A 727 -71.00 48.07 -34.78
CA HIS A 727 -72.03 47.10 -34.35
C HIS A 727 -71.88 46.77 -32.85
N PRO A 728 -72.38 47.62 -31.93
CA PRO A 728 -72.26 47.41 -30.48
C PRO A 728 -73.04 46.21 -29.92
N SER A 729 -73.87 45.55 -30.74
CA SER A 729 -74.69 44.39 -30.34
C SER A 729 -73.96 43.04 -30.36
N ILE A 730 -72.69 42.99 -30.81
CA ILE A 730 -71.94 41.73 -30.97
C ILE A 730 -70.96 41.54 -29.80
N GLU A 731 -71.36 40.74 -28.79
CA GLU A 731 -70.60 40.51 -27.54
C GLU A 731 -69.37 39.60 -27.71
N GLY A 732 -68.15 40.03 -27.38
CA GLY A 732 -66.96 39.16 -27.41
C GLY A 732 -65.69 39.80 -26.84
N VAL A 733 -64.76 38.98 -26.34
CA VAL A 733 -63.61 39.40 -25.50
C VAL A 733 -62.29 39.57 -26.31
N GLY A 734 -62.28 39.24 -27.60
CA GLY A 734 -61.06 39.31 -28.42
C GLY A 734 -60.02 38.22 -28.10
N LEU A 735 -60.41 37.16 -27.38
CA LEU A 735 -59.55 36.03 -27.00
C LEU A 735 -59.62 34.84 -27.95
N GLY A 736 -60.73 34.70 -28.70
CA GLY A 736 -60.98 33.53 -29.54
C GLY A 736 -59.93 33.34 -30.64
N LEU A 737 -59.61 34.40 -31.40
CA LEU A 737 -58.61 34.31 -32.47
C LEU A 737 -57.16 34.18 -31.93
N ALA A 738 -56.87 34.72 -30.74
CA ALA A 738 -55.59 34.51 -30.08
C ALA A 738 -55.38 33.04 -29.64
N LEU A 739 -56.46 32.36 -29.22
CA LEU A 739 -56.44 30.91 -28.97
C LEU A 739 -56.15 30.16 -30.28
N VAL A 740 -56.86 30.48 -31.36
CA VAL A 740 -56.67 29.83 -32.67
C VAL A 740 -55.23 29.99 -33.14
N HIS A 741 -54.69 31.22 -33.08
CA HIS A 741 -53.31 31.50 -33.43
C HIS A 741 -52.32 30.68 -32.60
N THR A 742 -52.50 30.63 -31.27
CA THR A 742 -51.64 29.86 -30.36
C THR A 742 -51.70 28.36 -30.67
N VAL A 743 -52.90 27.81 -30.91
CA VAL A 743 -53.10 26.40 -31.24
C VAL A 743 -52.43 26.07 -32.58
N VAL A 744 -52.69 26.84 -33.63
CA VAL A 744 -52.14 26.61 -34.97
C VAL A 744 -50.61 26.72 -34.98
N GLN A 745 -50.05 27.74 -34.33
CA GLN A 745 -48.61 27.94 -34.24
C GLN A 745 -47.91 26.79 -33.49
N ARG A 746 -48.51 26.29 -32.39
CA ARG A 746 -47.98 25.12 -31.66
C ARG A 746 -48.12 23.81 -32.41
N HIS A 747 -49.03 23.73 -33.38
CA HIS A 747 -49.15 22.64 -34.33
C HIS A 747 -48.22 22.79 -35.55
N GLY A 748 -47.31 23.78 -35.54
CA GLY A 748 -46.36 24.03 -36.62
C GLY A 748 -46.97 24.67 -37.86
N GLY A 749 -48.18 25.22 -37.74
CA GLY A 749 -48.91 25.87 -38.82
C GLY A 749 -48.89 27.40 -38.75
N ALA A 750 -49.61 28.03 -39.67
CA ALA A 750 -49.86 29.48 -39.72
C ALA A 750 -51.35 29.78 -39.89
N LEU A 751 -51.79 30.91 -39.34
CA LEU A 751 -53.17 31.41 -39.50
C LEU A 751 -53.13 32.60 -40.47
N GLU A 752 -53.82 32.47 -41.60
CA GLU A 752 -53.95 33.51 -42.62
C GLU A 752 -55.38 34.07 -42.60
N VAL A 753 -55.55 35.35 -42.95
CA VAL A 753 -56.85 36.01 -43.10
C VAL A 753 -56.90 36.72 -44.44
N ASP A 754 -58.02 36.60 -45.13
CA ASP A 754 -58.30 37.26 -46.41
C ASP A 754 -59.69 37.91 -46.32
N SER A 755 -59.75 39.24 -46.39
CA SER A 755 -60.99 39.98 -46.15
C SER A 755 -60.93 41.38 -46.72
N ASP A 756 -62.07 41.89 -47.20
CA ASP A 756 -62.29 43.28 -47.56
C ASP A 756 -63.56 43.78 -46.87
N VAL A 757 -63.60 45.07 -46.53
CA VAL A 757 -64.78 45.69 -45.91
C VAL A 757 -66.02 45.50 -46.80
N GLY A 758 -67.08 44.91 -46.24
CA GLY A 758 -68.35 44.63 -46.90
C GLY A 758 -68.39 43.35 -47.76
N ARG A 759 -67.32 42.54 -47.76
CA ARG A 759 -67.23 41.30 -48.58
C ARG A 759 -67.05 40.01 -47.75
N GLY A 760 -67.20 40.07 -46.44
CA GLY A 760 -66.94 38.96 -45.52
C GLY A 760 -65.46 38.75 -45.21
N ALA A 761 -65.18 37.76 -44.36
CA ALA A 761 -63.82 37.33 -44.03
C ALA A 761 -63.62 35.84 -44.30
N GLU A 762 -62.42 35.47 -44.76
CA GLU A 762 -61.97 34.10 -44.91
C GLU A 762 -60.77 33.86 -43.98
N PHE A 763 -60.93 32.97 -42.99
CA PHE A 763 -59.86 32.54 -42.10
C PHE A 763 -59.32 31.20 -42.56
N ARG A 764 -58.01 31.11 -42.79
CA ARG A 764 -57.34 29.91 -43.32
C ARG A 764 -56.32 29.39 -42.30
N LEU A 765 -56.55 28.19 -41.78
CA LEU A 765 -55.62 27.48 -40.91
C LEU A 765 -54.72 26.61 -41.78
N VAL A 766 -53.45 27.00 -41.91
CA VAL A 766 -52.43 26.30 -42.71
C VAL A 766 -51.65 25.35 -41.81
N LEU A 767 -51.92 24.06 -41.92
CA LEU A 767 -51.34 23.01 -41.07
C LEU A 767 -50.39 22.11 -41.87
N PRO A 768 -49.23 21.68 -41.35
CA PRO A 768 -48.28 20.86 -42.10
C PRO A 768 -48.81 19.45 -42.37
N GLN A 769 -48.60 18.94 -43.58
CA GLN A 769 -48.88 17.53 -43.88
C GLN A 769 -47.83 16.62 -43.21
N PRO A 770 -48.22 15.43 -42.74
CA PRO A 770 -47.27 14.42 -42.30
C PRO A 770 -46.29 14.10 -43.46
N LYS A 771 -44.98 14.15 -43.21
CA LYS A 771 -44.00 13.70 -44.20
C LYS A 771 -44.16 12.18 -44.36
N ASP A 772 -44.43 11.72 -45.58
CA ASP A 772 -44.37 10.29 -45.92
C ASP A 772 -43.03 9.73 -45.45
N THR A 773 -43.08 8.92 -44.39
CA THR A 773 -41.92 8.18 -43.92
C THR A 773 -41.92 6.86 -44.68
N PRO A 774 -40.90 6.55 -45.51
CA PRO A 774 -40.83 5.26 -46.16
C PRO A 774 -40.78 4.17 -45.09
N GLN A 775 -41.70 3.20 -45.19
CA GLN A 775 -41.82 2.08 -44.24
C GLN A 775 -40.47 1.38 -44.09
N GLY A 776 -39.95 1.39 -42.87
CA GLY A 776 -38.64 0.86 -42.51
C GLY A 776 -38.52 -0.65 -42.69
N GLY A 777 -37.34 -1.07 -43.15
CA GLY A 777 -36.92 -2.45 -43.27
C GLY A 777 -36.91 -3.20 -41.93
N THR A 778 -37.20 -4.49 -42.04
CA THR A 778 -37.12 -5.51 -40.99
C THR A 778 -35.72 -5.58 -40.34
N PRO A 779 -35.61 -5.62 -38.99
CA PRO A 779 -34.35 -5.92 -38.31
C PRO A 779 -34.10 -7.43 -38.30
N SER A 780 -32.95 -7.84 -38.79
CA SER A 780 -32.43 -9.22 -38.72
C SER A 780 -31.47 -9.37 -37.54
N GLY A 781 -31.75 -10.35 -36.68
CA GLY A 781 -30.77 -11.13 -35.90
C GLY A 781 -30.27 -10.52 -34.61
#